data_AF-A0A9D1MX41-F1
#
_entry.id   AF-A0A9D1MX41-F1
#
_cell.length_a   1.000
_cell.length_b   1.000
_cell.length_c   1.000
_cell.angle_alpha   90.00
_cell.angle_beta   90.00
_cell.angle_gamma   90.00
#
_symmetry.space_group_name_H-M   'P 1'
#
loop_
_entity.id
_entity.type
_entity.pdbx_description
1 polymer ?
#
loop_
_entity_poly.entity_id
_entity_poly.type
_entity_poly.pdbx_seq_one_letter_code
_entity_poly.pdbx_strand_id
1 'polypeptide(L)'
;EEAKAQLAAMTAQQEAQGANREIEEKLREAQQAYDRLLDYGSRIEESRALMEKRRRVSALSTKIKALKKLEEQRAEADKNRAAVTDSLDWQQNEIAEIDRRLEEKRKQYADFAEKRSRIEGIKAQLNYISALYADNKKLNELLTELNDKKQQLLSQRAALADRMKVVEENLKEARDNLDNFALPPKSVGELMETVRADVKHDEVQKEIERLQNEITVKESRIAEKESALVTEMKRFRTVAELDVRVTPIKAKDTILQVLDAKYSKLETINLSLEEKRRNFQRALEDYRYRIAQLEDSRAKLEVKRNKAFLRRQEEFKRDVFLNSQKVFNDDASSVFAVNANFSDGETEALDQEIASRNLDRDQLVQYASRLEGAIKEISRHMEINSAEMETLRKEKQNINDRYNEIVAKNSSDAVFNYLKALNSDNGTKYLLDVQQQAVRSEAELAELKKYTETMRARLSSLKARLSRLAETQSRLGGDAAEAIAYGDRLKEGLEDVGERLSAGYEQYLAVVRQTESVNSKLEDVNGAITEASKTVKVNETQIKRAAQKAQTLAGSQDIEKALADFRYDEEDTESEIQALSEARQTAEKETFKSKLAYEKAQWLYENKCREYDLLFDELQKQLADEGLTVEQAAAFEGEDDSPLQKEIARYDAMKESLARRIESYRGIVQNTLPTAETERKRLELQRLERERQEQEKQLAEVSRRFAESAAKRIKATAAAAEVRTLNALKQSLSHNKMVAVLIEEKIKSLLKTASAYYAAFTGSVQTFAEKQGRVTVDGKPYDTLSPEDKTAAYVSLLLASPLDGERQLVFEERINATRTMLSALSRRVSGVNFVVDYREEQASRPKTESEGQAKPQEDEAAPQAQADDGAQVLPSAPAETSDALQSEPAEEAATRQLSGETPKEENHDISAT
;
A
#
# COMPACT_ATOMS: atom_id res chain seq x y z
N GLU A 1 57.39 55.98 131.78
CA GLU A 1 57.68 55.84 130.32
C GLU A 1 56.45 56.06 129.41
N GLU A 2 55.26 56.32 129.97
CA GLU A 2 53.99 56.36 129.22
C GLU A 2 53.95 57.33 128.02
N ALA A 3 54.71 58.43 128.07
CA ALA A 3 54.83 59.38 126.97
C ALA A 3 55.33 58.75 125.64
N LYS A 4 56.11 57.65 125.69
CA LYS A 4 56.51 56.91 124.47
C LYS A 4 55.37 56.04 123.91
N ALA A 5 54.53 55.47 124.78
CA ALA A 5 53.40 54.62 124.35
C ALA A 5 52.31 55.45 123.66
N GLN A 6 51.99 56.64 124.20
CA GLN A 6 51.00 57.53 123.58
C GLN A 6 51.46 58.08 122.22
N LEU A 7 52.76 58.40 122.07
CA LEU A 7 53.30 58.86 120.79
C LEU A 7 53.20 57.77 119.71
N ALA A 8 53.57 56.53 120.05
CA ALA A 8 53.49 55.38 119.14
C ALA A 8 52.04 55.02 118.76
N ALA A 9 51.09 55.18 119.68
CA ALA A 9 49.66 55.01 119.39
C ALA A 9 49.15 56.09 118.42
N MET A 10 49.58 57.35 118.59
CA MET A 10 49.19 58.44 117.68
C MET A 10 49.76 58.26 116.27
N THR A 11 51.03 57.84 116.13
CA THR A 11 51.61 57.58 114.80
C THR A 11 50.91 56.40 114.12
N ALA A 12 50.68 55.28 114.81
CA ALA A 12 49.97 54.14 114.25
C ALA A 12 48.52 54.48 113.84
N GLN A 13 47.84 55.36 114.59
CA GLN A 13 46.49 55.81 114.25
C GLN A 13 46.47 56.80 113.08
N GLN A 14 47.50 57.65 112.93
CA GLN A 14 47.67 58.51 111.75
C GLN A 14 48.05 57.71 110.50
N GLU A 15 48.90 56.69 110.62
CA GLU A 15 49.26 55.76 109.55
C GLU A 15 48.03 54.96 109.08
N ALA A 16 47.20 54.45 110.00
CA ALA A 16 45.96 53.77 109.66
C ALA A 16 44.92 54.70 109.00
N GLN A 17 44.80 55.96 109.44
CA GLN A 17 43.93 56.95 108.79
C GLN A 17 44.48 57.41 107.43
N GLY A 18 45.80 57.44 107.26
CA GLY A 18 46.45 57.65 105.96
C GLY A 18 46.14 56.52 104.99
N ALA A 19 46.39 55.27 105.40
CA ALA A 19 46.11 54.08 104.60
C ALA A 19 44.63 53.95 104.22
N ASN A 20 43.69 54.23 105.14
CA ASN A 20 42.26 54.20 104.81
C ASN A 20 41.86 55.28 103.80
N ARG A 21 42.39 56.51 103.92
CA ARG A 21 42.16 57.56 102.91
C ARG A 21 42.77 57.20 101.56
N GLU A 22 43.96 56.60 101.55
CA GLU A 22 44.61 56.13 100.33
C GLU A 22 43.83 54.98 99.66
N ILE A 23 43.12 54.15 100.44
CA ILE A 23 42.19 53.12 99.96
C ILE A 23 40.87 53.75 99.45
N GLU A 24 40.34 54.76 100.13
CA GLU A 24 39.15 55.52 99.68
C GLU A 24 39.42 56.29 98.36
N GLU A 25 40.60 56.89 98.21
CA GLU A 25 41.04 57.51 96.96
C GLU A 25 41.20 56.47 95.84
N LYS A 26 41.87 55.34 96.10
CA LYS A 26 42.00 54.24 95.12
C LYS A 26 40.65 53.59 94.76
N LEU A 27 39.69 53.57 95.70
CA LEU A 27 38.31 53.16 95.45
C LEU A 27 37.58 54.16 94.54
N ARG A 28 37.78 55.47 94.77
CA ARG A 28 37.21 56.55 93.95
C ARG A 28 37.83 56.59 92.55
N GLU A 29 39.13 56.39 92.42
CA GLU A 29 39.82 56.23 91.13
C GLU A 29 39.32 54.99 90.38
N ALA A 30 39.17 53.85 91.06
CA ALA A 30 38.64 52.64 90.47
C ALA A 30 37.18 52.81 89.99
N GLN A 31 36.34 53.54 90.75
CA GLN A 31 34.98 53.91 90.34
C GLN A 31 35.00 54.82 89.10
N GLN A 32 35.77 55.90 89.09
CA GLN A 32 35.88 56.78 87.91
C GLN A 32 36.46 56.07 86.67
N ALA A 33 37.35 55.08 86.86
CA ALA A 33 37.82 54.23 85.78
C ALA A 33 36.74 53.25 85.29
N TYR A 34 35.88 52.76 86.17
CA TYR A 34 34.74 51.91 85.84
C TYR A 34 33.63 52.69 85.10
N ASP A 35 33.33 53.92 85.52
CA ASP A 35 32.33 54.79 84.89
C ASP A 35 32.72 55.13 83.44
N ARG A 36 33.99 55.53 83.20
CA ARG A 36 34.54 55.73 81.84
C ARG A 36 34.52 54.46 80.99
N LEU A 37 34.58 53.28 81.63
CA LEU A 37 34.47 51.99 80.96
C LEU A 37 33.00 51.60 80.74
N LEU A 38 32.05 52.18 81.49
CA LEU A 38 30.62 52.08 81.20
C LEU A 38 30.28 52.84 79.91
N ASP A 39 30.81 54.05 79.73
CA ASP A 39 30.66 54.83 78.49
C ASP A 39 31.18 54.08 77.25
N TYR A 40 32.36 53.44 77.37
CA TYR A 40 32.91 52.58 76.31
C TYR A 40 32.08 51.30 76.07
N GLY A 41 31.19 50.94 77.01
CA GLY A 41 30.29 49.80 76.90
C GLY A 41 29.37 49.88 75.69
N SER A 42 28.82 51.07 75.38
CA SER A 42 27.95 51.30 74.21
C SER A 42 28.61 50.86 72.91
N ARG A 43 29.89 51.23 72.71
CA ARG A 43 30.67 50.85 71.53
C ARG A 43 31.01 49.35 71.48
N ILE A 44 31.15 48.72 72.65
CA ILE A 44 31.33 47.26 72.73
C ILE A 44 30.02 46.51 72.48
N GLU A 45 28.87 47.11 72.81
CA GLU A 45 27.55 46.58 72.48
C GLU A 45 27.23 46.75 70.98
N GLU A 46 27.65 47.83 70.34
CA GLU A 46 27.68 47.96 68.86
C GLU A 46 28.56 46.86 68.22
N SER A 47 29.79 46.66 68.72
CA SER A 47 30.68 45.58 68.25
C SER A 47 30.10 44.18 68.49
N ARG A 48 29.33 43.97 69.56
CA ARG A 48 28.58 42.72 69.82
C ARG A 48 27.42 42.54 68.86
N ALA A 49 26.66 43.59 68.55
CA ALA A 49 25.58 43.55 67.58
C ALA A 49 26.11 43.23 66.16
N LEU A 50 27.23 43.83 65.76
CA LEU A 50 27.93 43.51 64.51
C LEU A 50 28.42 42.06 64.48
N MET A 51 29.00 41.57 65.57
CA MET A 51 29.38 40.16 65.76
C MET A 51 28.18 39.19 65.66
N GLU A 52 27.02 39.54 66.23
CA GLU A 52 25.81 38.73 66.06
C GLU A 52 25.32 38.72 64.61
N LYS A 53 25.26 39.88 63.95
CA LYS A 53 24.89 39.95 62.53
C LYS A 53 25.81 39.13 61.65
N ARG A 54 27.14 39.24 61.84
CA ARG A 54 28.13 38.39 61.17
C ARG A 54 27.88 36.90 61.41
N ARG A 55 27.61 36.48 62.65
CA ARG A 55 27.30 35.07 62.97
C ARG A 55 26.02 34.56 62.31
N ARG A 56 24.97 35.40 62.22
CA ARG A 56 23.71 35.07 61.54
C ARG A 56 23.91 34.96 60.02
N VAL A 57 24.64 35.89 59.41
CA VAL A 57 25.03 35.82 57.98
C VAL A 57 25.94 34.62 57.71
N SER A 58 26.87 34.30 58.62
CA SER A 58 27.74 33.13 58.55
C SER A 58 26.95 31.81 58.61
N ALA A 59 25.84 31.73 59.34
CA ALA A 59 24.94 30.58 59.28
C ALA A 59 24.28 30.42 57.88
N LEU A 60 24.03 31.52 57.17
CA LEU A 60 23.50 31.53 55.79
C LEU A 60 24.57 31.25 54.71
N SER A 61 25.87 31.27 55.05
CA SER A 61 27.00 30.90 54.17
C SER A 61 26.73 29.61 53.36
N THR A 62 26.18 28.60 54.02
CA THR A 62 25.90 27.29 53.41
C THR A 62 24.86 27.38 52.29
N LYS A 63 23.83 28.22 52.45
CA LYS A 63 22.82 28.52 51.42
C LYS A 63 23.38 29.40 50.31
N ILE A 64 24.19 30.40 50.63
CA ILE A 64 24.85 31.27 49.63
C ILE A 64 25.76 30.43 48.71
N LYS A 65 26.50 29.46 49.27
CA LYS A 65 27.31 28.49 48.52
C LYS A 65 26.46 27.51 47.70
N ALA A 66 25.31 27.07 48.22
CA ALA A 66 24.36 26.26 47.46
C ALA A 66 23.76 27.02 46.26
N LEU A 67 23.45 28.32 46.43
CA LEU A 67 22.91 29.18 45.38
C LEU A 67 23.93 29.41 44.24
N LYS A 68 25.20 29.73 44.57
CA LYS A 68 26.28 29.82 43.58
C LYS A 68 26.47 28.52 42.79
N LYS A 69 26.39 27.37 43.47
CA LYS A 69 26.46 26.05 42.82
C LYS A 69 25.24 25.76 41.93
N LEU A 70 24.06 26.29 42.25
CA LEU A 70 22.88 26.20 41.39
C LEU A 70 23.00 27.13 40.16
N GLU A 71 23.68 28.27 40.30
CA GLU A 71 24.01 29.16 39.18
C GLU A 71 24.92 28.46 38.16
N GLU A 72 25.98 27.80 38.63
CA GLU A 72 26.86 26.94 37.81
C GLU A 72 26.06 25.84 37.10
N GLN A 73 25.21 25.10 37.84
CA GLN A 73 24.37 24.03 37.27
C GLN A 73 23.32 24.55 36.27
N ARG A 74 22.80 25.77 36.48
CA ARG A 74 21.87 26.43 35.55
C ARG A 74 22.57 26.81 34.25
N ALA A 75 23.79 27.36 34.32
CA ALA A 75 24.59 27.70 33.15
C ALA A 75 25.01 26.46 32.35
N GLU A 76 25.38 25.36 33.04
CA GLU A 76 25.67 24.08 32.39
C GLU A 76 24.42 23.47 31.73
N ALA A 77 23.26 23.51 32.40
CA ALA A 77 22.00 23.08 31.82
C ALA A 77 21.60 23.90 30.57
N ASP A 78 21.83 25.22 30.57
CA ASP A 78 21.53 26.08 29.42
C ASP A 78 22.45 25.82 28.23
N LYS A 79 23.75 25.61 28.50
CA LYS A 79 24.72 25.21 27.47
C LYS A 79 24.36 23.87 26.83
N ASN A 80 23.91 22.91 27.64
CA ASN A 80 23.43 21.61 27.14
C ASN A 80 22.11 21.77 26.34
N ARG A 81 21.20 22.64 26.78
CA ARG A 81 19.97 22.99 26.03
C ARG A 81 20.30 23.60 24.67
N ALA A 82 21.24 24.55 24.60
CA ALA A 82 21.68 25.18 23.36
C ALA A 82 22.26 24.14 22.37
N ALA A 83 23.23 23.32 22.80
CA ALA A 83 23.85 22.32 21.94
C ALA A 83 22.85 21.27 21.39
N VAL A 84 21.83 20.92 22.17
CA VAL A 84 20.74 20.03 21.70
C VAL A 84 19.76 20.77 20.78
N THR A 85 19.62 22.09 20.90
CA THR A 85 18.86 22.93 19.96
C THR A 85 19.55 22.96 18.60
N ASP A 86 20.85 23.26 18.56
CA ASP A 86 21.65 23.30 17.33
C ASP A 86 21.58 21.95 16.57
N SER A 87 21.70 20.84 17.32
CA SER A 87 21.58 19.48 16.76
C SER A 87 20.17 19.15 16.27
N LEU A 88 19.13 19.68 16.92
CA LEU A 88 17.74 19.48 16.51
C LEU A 88 17.42 20.28 15.24
N ASP A 89 17.88 21.52 15.15
CA ASP A 89 17.67 22.38 13.98
C ASP A 89 18.45 21.87 12.76
N TRP A 90 19.66 21.33 12.95
CA TRP A 90 20.39 20.65 11.86
C TRP A 90 19.58 19.46 11.30
N GLN A 91 19.06 18.58 12.15
CA GLN A 91 18.26 17.42 11.71
C GLN A 91 16.90 17.82 11.11
N GLN A 92 16.29 18.93 11.54
CA GLN A 92 15.07 19.45 10.91
C GLN A 92 15.34 19.97 9.48
N ASN A 93 16.49 20.63 9.26
CA ASN A 93 16.92 21.03 7.93
C ASN A 93 17.26 19.82 7.03
N GLU A 94 17.83 18.76 7.59
CA GLU A 94 18.08 17.50 6.86
C GLU A 94 16.78 16.85 6.37
N ILE A 95 15.74 16.76 7.21
CA ILE A 95 14.41 16.28 6.78
C ILE A 95 13.84 17.16 5.67
N ALA A 96 13.94 18.50 5.79
CA ALA A 96 13.41 19.41 4.78
C ALA A 96 14.11 19.25 3.41
N GLU A 97 15.41 18.98 3.38
CA GLU A 97 16.16 18.69 2.15
C GLU A 97 15.82 17.30 1.57
N ILE A 98 15.57 16.29 2.41
CA ILE A 98 15.08 14.97 1.96
C ILE A 98 13.66 15.10 1.39
N ASP A 99 12.77 15.83 2.04
CA ASP A 99 11.41 16.09 1.56
C ASP A 99 11.40 16.88 0.24
N ARG A 100 12.31 17.86 0.06
CA ARG A 100 12.52 18.55 -1.22
C ARG A 100 12.93 17.59 -2.33
N ARG A 101 13.91 16.71 -2.08
CA ARG A 101 14.38 15.71 -3.05
C ARG A 101 13.30 14.68 -3.38
N LEU A 102 12.52 14.24 -2.39
CA LEU A 102 11.38 13.34 -2.61
C LEU A 102 10.31 13.98 -3.49
N GLU A 103 10.00 15.26 -3.29
CA GLU A 103 9.04 15.99 -4.10
C GLU A 103 9.55 16.22 -5.54
N GLU A 104 10.84 16.47 -5.73
CA GLU A 104 11.48 16.54 -7.05
C GLU A 104 11.49 15.19 -7.78
N LYS A 105 11.81 14.10 -7.07
CA LYS A 105 11.79 12.74 -7.63
C LYS A 105 10.37 12.24 -7.92
N ARG A 106 9.39 12.57 -7.06
CA ARG A 106 7.96 12.28 -7.32
C ARG A 106 7.42 13.02 -8.54
N LYS A 107 7.92 14.22 -8.84
CA LYS A 107 7.60 14.94 -10.11
C LYS A 107 8.22 14.24 -11.31
N GLN A 108 9.49 13.86 -11.24
CA GLN A 108 10.12 13.03 -12.29
C GLN A 108 9.35 11.72 -12.50
N TYR A 109 8.85 11.09 -11.42
CA TYR A 109 7.98 9.90 -11.49
C TYR A 109 6.61 10.18 -12.12
N ALA A 110 5.97 11.31 -11.79
CA ALA A 110 4.74 11.72 -12.45
C ALA A 110 4.93 11.97 -13.96
N ASP A 111 6.07 12.52 -14.38
CA ASP A 111 6.42 12.70 -15.79
C ASP A 111 6.63 11.36 -16.53
N PHE A 112 6.95 10.26 -15.81
CA PHE A 112 6.93 8.92 -16.40
C PHE A 112 5.51 8.40 -16.66
N ALA A 113 4.44 8.91 -16.04
CA ALA A 113 3.08 8.46 -16.32
C ALA A 113 2.65 8.73 -17.78
N GLU A 114 3.03 9.89 -18.35
CA GLU A 114 2.82 10.15 -19.77
C GLU A 114 3.65 9.21 -20.66
N LYS A 115 4.92 9.00 -20.32
CA LYS A 115 5.82 8.08 -21.05
C LYS A 115 5.25 6.65 -21.02
N ARG A 116 4.76 6.19 -19.86
CA ARG A 116 4.14 4.89 -19.62
C ARG A 116 2.87 4.70 -20.47
N SER A 117 2.02 5.73 -20.59
CA SER A 117 0.87 5.71 -21.49
C SER A 117 1.28 5.59 -22.97
N ARG A 118 2.33 6.32 -23.40
CA ARG A 118 2.90 6.17 -24.77
C ARG A 118 3.47 4.76 -24.98
N ILE A 119 4.13 4.19 -23.97
CA ILE A 119 4.66 2.82 -23.96
C ILE A 119 3.55 1.77 -24.04
N GLU A 120 2.41 1.96 -23.38
CA GLU A 120 1.24 1.08 -23.52
C GLU A 120 0.64 1.17 -24.92
N GLY A 121 0.58 2.37 -25.51
CA GLY A 121 0.24 2.56 -26.92
C GLY A 121 1.19 1.82 -27.87
N ILE A 122 2.50 1.89 -27.63
CA ILE A 122 3.52 1.14 -28.38
C ILE A 122 3.31 -0.37 -28.24
N LYS A 123 3.16 -0.89 -27.01
CA LYS A 123 2.89 -2.31 -26.74
C LYS A 123 1.63 -2.78 -27.46
N ALA A 124 0.57 -1.98 -27.47
CA ALA A 124 -0.66 -2.29 -28.20
C ALA A 124 -0.45 -2.35 -29.73
N GLN A 125 0.35 -1.44 -30.31
CA GLN A 125 0.71 -1.54 -31.74
C GLN A 125 1.59 -2.76 -32.03
N LEU A 126 2.57 -3.10 -31.17
CA LEU A 126 3.42 -4.28 -31.33
C LEU A 126 2.62 -5.60 -31.25
N ASN A 127 1.67 -5.69 -30.32
CA ASN A 127 0.76 -6.84 -30.21
C ASN A 127 -0.19 -6.94 -31.42
N TYR A 128 -0.64 -5.82 -31.97
CA TYR A 128 -1.42 -5.80 -33.22
C TYR A 128 -0.59 -6.27 -34.43
N ILE A 129 0.67 -5.85 -34.51
CA ILE A 129 1.62 -6.28 -35.54
C ILE A 129 1.90 -7.79 -35.45
N SER A 130 2.15 -8.34 -34.25
CA SER A 130 2.43 -9.77 -34.08
C SER A 130 1.21 -10.64 -34.40
N ALA A 131 0.00 -10.20 -34.06
CA ALA A 131 -1.24 -10.85 -34.47
C ALA A 131 -1.40 -10.88 -36.01
N LEU A 132 -1.20 -9.74 -36.69
CA LEU A 132 -1.26 -9.67 -38.16
C LEU A 132 -0.18 -10.52 -38.84
N TYR A 133 1.02 -10.65 -38.25
CA TYR A 133 2.05 -11.58 -38.74
C TYR A 133 1.63 -13.04 -38.57
N ALA A 134 1.02 -13.41 -37.44
CA ALA A 134 0.53 -14.77 -37.19
C ALA A 134 -0.61 -15.15 -38.16
N ASP A 135 -1.53 -14.23 -38.45
CA ASP A 135 -2.61 -14.46 -39.41
C ASP A 135 -2.11 -14.45 -40.86
N ASN A 136 -1.12 -13.61 -41.21
CA ASN A 136 -0.46 -13.71 -42.51
C ASN A 136 0.30 -15.02 -42.70
N LYS A 137 0.87 -15.61 -41.63
CA LYS A 137 1.46 -16.95 -41.71
C LYS A 137 0.41 -18.00 -42.10
N LYS A 138 -0.73 -18.05 -41.37
CA LYS A 138 -1.85 -18.97 -41.66
C LYS A 138 -2.39 -18.78 -43.09
N LEU A 139 -2.55 -17.53 -43.52
CA LEU A 139 -3.02 -17.20 -44.88
C LEU A 139 -2.03 -17.63 -45.96
N ASN A 140 -0.72 -17.53 -45.71
CA ASN A 140 0.31 -18.01 -46.65
C ASN A 140 0.37 -19.53 -46.70
N GLU A 141 0.20 -20.23 -45.58
CA GLU A 141 0.06 -21.69 -45.52
C GLU A 141 -1.18 -22.16 -46.31
N LEU A 142 -2.32 -21.50 -46.10
CA LEU A 142 -3.55 -21.74 -46.88
C LEU A 142 -3.40 -21.39 -48.37
N LEU A 143 -2.64 -20.35 -48.73
CA LEU A 143 -2.30 -20.03 -50.12
C LEU A 143 -1.45 -21.13 -50.77
N THR A 144 -0.50 -21.74 -50.05
CA THR A 144 0.25 -22.90 -50.57
C THR A 144 -0.68 -24.10 -50.81
N GLU A 145 -1.53 -24.46 -49.84
CA GLU A 145 -2.51 -25.54 -50.01
C GLU A 145 -3.45 -25.31 -51.20
N LEU A 146 -3.98 -24.10 -51.37
CA LEU A 146 -4.87 -23.78 -52.48
C LEU A 146 -4.14 -23.81 -53.83
N ASN A 147 -2.87 -23.40 -53.87
CA ASN A 147 -2.07 -23.48 -55.09
C ASN A 147 -1.77 -24.94 -55.47
N ASP A 148 -1.52 -25.82 -54.51
CA ASP A 148 -1.35 -27.27 -54.76
C ASP A 148 -2.67 -27.91 -55.24
N LYS A 149 -3.79 -27.59 -54.59
CA LYS A 149 -5.14 -28.01 -55.04
C LYS A 149 -5.43 -27.51 -56.46
N LYS A 150 -5.02 -26.29 -56.81
CA LYS A 150 -5.09 -25.74 -58.17
C LYS A 150 -4.23 -26.53 -59.17
N GLN A 151 -3.00 -26.91 -58.83
CA GLN A 151 -2.17 -27.73 -59.73
C GLN A 151 -2.77 -29.13 -59.94
N GLN A 152 -3.34 -29.74 -58.90
CA GLN A 152 -4.04 -31.02 -58.99
C GLN A 152 -5.28 -30.93 -59.91
N LEU A 153 -6.09 -29.88 -59.78
CA LEU A 153 -7.23 -29.66 -60.66
C LEU A 153 -6.82 -29.32 -62.11
N LEU A 154 -5.72 -28.59 -62.32
CA LEU A 154 -5.19 -28.31 -63.65
C LEU A 154 -4.68 -29.59 -64.35
N SER A 155 -4.02 -30.50 -63.65
CA SER A 155 -3.58 -31.78 -64.22
C SER A 155 -4.76 -32.74 -64.48
N GLN A 156 -5.77 -32.76 -63.61
CA GLN A 156 -7.04 -33.45 -63.88
C GLN A 156 -7.72 -32.89 -65.14
N ARG A 157 -7.76 -31.56 -65.31
CA ARG A 157 -8.32 -30.94 -66.52
C ARG A 157 -7.54 -31.29 -67.79
N ALA A 158 -6.21 -31.36 -67.72
CA ALA A 158 -5.38 -31.80 -68.84
C ALA A 158 -5.72 -33.26 -69.23
N ALA A 159 -5.80 -34.16 -68.25
CA ALA A 159 -6.16 -35.56 -68.49
C ALA A 159 -7.60 -35.72 -69.04
N LEU A 160 -8.55 -34.87 -68.65
CA LEU A 160 -9.89 -34.83 -69.24
C LEU A 160 -9.87 -34.29 -70.68
N ALA A 161 -9.08 -33.25 -70.97
CA ALA A 161 -8.92 -32.73 -72.33
C ALA A 161 -8.28 -33.75 -73.28
N ASP A 162 -7.32 -34.54 -72.81
CA ASP A 162 -6.72 -35.62 -73.61
C ASP A 162 -7.70 -36.78 -73.85
N ARG A 163 -8.54 -37.14 -72.86
CA ARG A 163 -9.68 -38.06 -73.09
C ARG A 163 -10.67 -37.51 -74.10
N MET A 164 -10.96 -36.21 -74.06
CA MET A 164 -11.87 -35.55 -74.99
C MET A 164 -11.36 -35.62 -76.43
N LYS A 165 -10.04 -35.43 -76.65
CA LYS A 165 -9.41 -35.63 -77.97
C LYS A 165 -9.63 -37.05 -78.51
N VAL A 166 -9.43 -38.08 -77.68
CA VAL A 166 -9.64 -39.48 -78.09
C VAL A 166 -11.09 -39.75 -78.46
N VAL A 167 -12.06 -39.19 -77.72
CA VAL A 167 -13.49 -39.30 -78.07
C VAL A 167 -13.81 -38.53 -79.35
N GLU A 168 -13.24 -37.34 -79.55
CA GLU A 168 -13.37 -36.59 -80.81
C GLU A 168 -12.71 -37.27 -82.00
N GLU A 169 -11.62 -38.01 -81.80
CA GLU A 169 -10.93 -38.80 -82.83
C GLU A 169 -11.77 -40.01 -83.24
N ASN A 170 -12.29 -40.77 -82.26
CA ASN A 170 -13.26 -41.84 -82.51
C ASN A 170 -14.54 -41.34 -83.22
N LEU A 171 -15.04 -40.14 -82.86
CA LEU A 171 -16.19 -39.52 -83.53
C LEU A 171 -15.85 -39.00 -84.93
N LYS A 172 -14.60 -38.56 -85.19
CA LYS A 172 -14.12 -38.23 -86.54
C LYS A 172 -13.99 -39.49 -87.39
N GLU A 173 -13.42 -40.58 -86.90
CA GLU A 173 -13.39 -41.85 -87.62
C GLU A 173 -14.79 -42.35 -87.96
N ALA A 174 -15.73 -42.32 -87.00
CA ALA A 174 -17.13 -42.70 -87.24
C ALA A 174 -17.80 -41.78 -88.29
N ARG A 175 -17.45 -40.48 -88.30
CA ARG A 175 -17.94 -39.52 -89.30
C ARG A 175 -17.27 -39.68 -90.66
N ASP A 176 -15.98 -39.92 -90.76
CA ASP A 176 -15.30 -40.11 -92.03
C ASP A 176 -15.78 -41.40 -92.71
N ASN A 177 -16.13 -42.42 -91.92
CA ASN A 177 -16.87 -43.60 -92.40
C ASN A 177 -18.30 -43.27 -92.91
N LEU A 178 -18.95 -42.21 -92.40
CA LEU A 178 -20.23 -41.70 -92.90
C LEU A 178 -20.06 -40.87 -94.18
N ASP A 179 -19.11 -39.92 -94.19
CA ASP A 179 -18.86 -39.00 -95.31
C ASP A 179 -18.24 -39.74 -96.53
N ASN A 180 -17.69 -40.95 -96.35
CA ASN A 180 -17.32 -41.87 -97.44
C ASN A 180 -18.52 -42.58 -98.13
N PHE A 181 -19.74 -42.53 -97.58
CA PHE A 181 -20.94 -43.10 -98.23
C PHE A 181 -21.54 -42.13 -99.28
N ALA A 182 -20.92 -42.09 -100.46
CA ALA A 182 -21.32 -41.20 -101.55
C ALA A 182 -22.67 -41.59 -102.22
N LEU A 183 -23.61 -40.64 -102.28
CA LEU A 183 -24.88 -40.73 -103.03
C LEU A 183 -24.79 -39.95 -104.36
N PRO A 184 -24.99 -40.58 -105.54
CA PRO A 184 -25.00 -39.88 -106.82
C PRO A 184 -26.22 -38.95 -107.02
N PRO A 185 -26.05 -37.81 -107.72
CA PRO A 185 -27.15 -36.85 -107.98
C PRO A 185 -28.16 -37.35 -109.03
N LYS A 186 -29.38 -36.78 -109.00
CA LYS A 186 -30.52 -37.16 -109.86
C LYS A 186 -30.62 -36.32 -111.14
N SER A 187 -31.32 -36.87 -112.13
CA SER A 187 -31.53 -36.30 -113.48
C SER A 187 -32.97 -35.74 -113.68
N VAL A 188 -33.27 -35.30 -114.91
CA VAL A 188 -34.59 -34.96 -115.49
C VAL A 188 -35.24 -33.63 -115.08
N GLY A 189 -34.87 -33.03 -113.94
CA GLY A 189 -35.47 -31.75 -113.50
C GLY A 189 -35.17 -30.52 -114.38
N GLU A 190 -33.95 -30.44 -114.92
CA GLU A 190 -33.38 -29.20 -115.47
C GLU A 190 -33.78 -28.92 -116.93
N LEU A 191 -34.22 -29.94 -117.69
CA LEU A 191 -34.65 -29.79 -119.09
C LEU A 191 -35.97 -28.99 -119.27
N MET A 192 -36.69 -28.73 -118.18
CA MET A 192 -37.84 -27.82 -118.11
C MET A 192 -37.46 -26.42 -117.57
N GLU A 193 -36.19 -26.17 -117.23
CA GLU A 193 -35.77 -24.91 -116.60
C GLU A 193 -35.17 -23.90 -117.57
N THR A 194 -34.68 -24.26 -118.76
CA THR A 194 -34.04 -23.35 -119.73
C THR A 194 -34.94 -22.20 -120.21
N VAL A 195 -36.14 -22.50 -120.76
CA VAL A 195 -37.13 -21.47 -121.15
C VAL A 195 -37.79 -20.81 -119.93
N ARG A 196 -37.70 -21.46 -118.77
CA ARG A 196 -38.21 -20.94 -117.49
C ARG A 196 -37.20 -20.03 -116.78
N ALA A 197 -35.93 -20.04 -117.20
CA ALA A 197 -34.83 -19.31 -116.58
C ALA A 197 -34.95 -17.81 -116.80
N ASP A 198 -35.33 -17.38 -118.01
CA ASP A 198 -35.43 -15.96 -118.36
C ASP A 198 -36.57 -15.28 -117.58
N VAL A 199 -37.75 -15.91 -117.49
CA VAL A 199 -38.86 -15.41 -116.66
C VAL A 199 -38.46 -15.41 -115.17
N LYS A 200 -37.78 -16.46 -114.69
CA LYS A 200 -37.23 -16.51 -113.34
C LYS A 200 -36.17 -15.44 -113.09
N HIS A 201 -35.39 -15.03 -114.09
CA HIS A 201 -34.36 -14.00 -113.95
C HIS A 201 -35.00 -12.66 -113.60
N ASP A 202 -36.02 -12.23 -114.36
CA ASP A 202 -36.79 -11.01 -114.11
C ASP A 202 -37.59 -11.05 -112.80
N GLU A 203 -38.18 -12.21 -112.45
CA GLU A 203 -38.87 -12.41 -111.17
C GLU A 203 -37.88 -12.32 -109.99
N VAL A 204 -36.72 -12.98 -110.07
CA VAL A 204 -35.67 -12.94 -109.05
C VAL A 204 -35.09 -11.53 -108.91
N GLN A 205 -34.92 -10.78 -110.01
CA GLN A 205 -34.42 -9.41 -109.95
C GLN A 205 -35.41 -8.47 -109.23
N LYS A 206 -36.72 -8.62 -109.49
CA LYS A 206 -37.77 -7.89 -108.75
C LYS A 206 -37.87 -8.31 -107.28
N GLU A 207 -37.68 -9.61 -106.94
CA GLU A 207 -37.55 -10.03 -105.54
C GLU A 207 -36.34 -9.39 -104.85
N ILE A 208 -35.19 -9.29 -105.54
CA ILE A 208 -33.97 -8.66 -104.98
C ILE A 208 -34.23 -7.18 -104.66
N GLU A 209 -34.79 -6.40 -105.59
CA GLU A 209 -35.10 -4.98 -105.37
C GLU A 209 -36.10 -4.78 -104.21
N ARG A 210 -37.14 -5.62 -104.13
CA ARG A 210 -38.11 -5.59 -103.03
C ARG A 210 -37.45 -5.92 -101.68
N LEU A 211 -36.62 -6.95 -101.63
CA LEU A 211 -35.88 -7.33 -100.42
C LEU A 211 -34.88 -6.26 -99.97
N GLN A 212 -34.24 -5.52 -100.90
CA GLN A 212 -33.38 -4.39 -100.55
C GLN A 212 -34.15 -3.28 -99.82
N ASN A 213 -35.34 -2.92 -100.32
CA ASN A 213 -36.18 -1.90 -99.69
C ASN A 213 -36.78 -2.36 -98.34
N GLU A 214 -37.07 -3.66 -98.17
CA GLU A 214 -37.48 -4.20 -96.86
C GLU A 214 -36.33 -4.23 -95.85
N ILE A 215 -35.08 -4.47 -96.29
CA ILE A 215 -33.91 -4.47 -95.42
C ILE A 215 -33.63 -3.07 -94.86
N THR A 216 -33.63 -2.01 -95.67
CA THR A 216 -33.33 -0.64 -95.19
C THR A 216 -34.38 -0.10 -94.21
N VAL A 217 -35.67 -0.45 -94.41
CA VAL A 217 -36.76 -0.12 -93.46
C VAL A 217 -36.66 -0.92 -92.15
N LYS A 218 -35.99 -2.08 -92.15
CA LYS A 218 -35.70 -2.83 -90.92
C LYS A 218 -34.42 -2.33 -90.23
N GLU A 219 -33.42 -1.90 -90.98
CA GLU A 219 -32.18 -1.31 -90.45
C GLU A 219 -32.42 0.00 -89.68
N SER A 220 -33.31 0.87 -90.16
CA SER A 220 -33.73 2.07 -89.41
C SER A 220 -34.42 1.73 -88.07
N ARG A 221 -35.33 0.75 -88.07
CA ARG A 221 -36.00 0.27 -86.84
C ARG A 221 -35.04 -0.41 -85.86
N ILE A 222 -33.97 -1.05 -86.37
CA ILE A 222 -32.87 -1.59 -85.54
C ILE A 222 -32.15 -0.43 -84.83
N ALA A 223 -31.80 0.65 -85.53
CA ALA A 223 -31.15 1.81 -84.92
C ALA A 223 -32.04 2.53 -83.88
N GLU A 224 -33.35 2.64 -84.13
CA GLU A 224 -34.32 3.16 -83.14
C GLU A 224 -34.36 2.28 -81.87
N LYS A 225 -34.45 0.96 -82.04
CA LYS A 225 -34.44 0.00 -80.93
C LYS A 225 -33.10 -0.03 -80.18
N GLU A 226 -31.97 0.15 -80.85
CA GLU A 226 -30.66 0.29 -80.22
C GLU A 226 -30.57 1.54 -79.33
N SER A 227 -31.07 2.68 -79.79
CA SER A 227 -31.11 3.92 -78.99
C SER A 227 -32.00 3.80 -77.75
N ALA A 228 -33.16 3.13 -77.89
CA ALA A 228 -34.04 2.79 -76.78
C ALA A 228 -33.36 1.84 -75.78
N LEU A 229 -32.77 0.74 -76.25
CA LEU A 229 -32.07 -0.26 -75.44
C LEU A 229 -30.88 0.35 -74.68
N VAL A 230 -30.11 1.24 -75.30
CA VAL A 230 -29.02 1.98 -74.61
C VAL A 230 -29.57 2.84 -73.47
N THR A 231 -30.77 3.39 -73.61
CA THR A 231 -31.43 4.18 -72.55
C THR A 231 -31.98 3.29 -71.44
N GLU A 232 -32.57 2.13 -71.76
CA GLU A 232 -33.05 1.16 -70.78
C GLU A 232 -31.89 0.48 -70.03
N MET A 233 -30.81 0.09 -70.71
CA MET A 233 -29.59 -0.42 -70.07
C MET A 233 -28.92 0.61 -69.17
N LYS A 234 -28.94 1.91 -69.51
CA LYS A 234 -28.47 2.97 -68.59
C LYS A 234 -29.32 3.06 -67.33
N ARG A 235 -30.66 2.95 -67.45
CA ARG A 235 -31.57 2.90 -66.29
C ARG A 235 -31.33 1.64 -65.45
N PHE A 236 -31.20 0.47 -66.06
CA PHE A 236 -30.88 -0.76 -65.34
C PHE A 236 -29.54 -0.67 -64.60
N ARG A 237 -28.47 -0.18 -65.25
CA ARG A 237 -27.16 0.01 -64.59
C ARG A 237 -27.24 0.98 -63.42
N THR A 238 -27.89 2.13 -63.57
CA THR A 238 -28.02 3.09 -62.45
C THR A 238 -28.85 2.56 -61.28
N VAL A 239 -29.84 1.69 -61.51
CA VAL A 239 -30.59 1.02 -60.44
C VAL A 239 -29.79 -0.15 -59.82
N ALA A 240 -29.02 -0.91 -60.61
CA ALA A 240 -28.19 -2.01 -60.12
C ALA A 240 -26.95 -1.53 -59.34
N GLU A 241 -26.26 -0.49 -59.83
CA GLU A 241 -25.18 0.20 -59.10
C GLU A 241 -25.70 0.82 -57.79
N LEU A 242 -26.96 1.26 -57.78
CA LEU A 242 -27.61 1.72 -56.56
C LEU A 242 -27.94 0.53 -55.64
N ASP A 243 -28.49 -0.59 -56.12
CA ASP A 243 -28.81 -1.74 -55.26
C ASP A 243 -27.58 -2.29 -54.53
N VAL A 244 -26.41 -2.31 -55.19
CA VAL A 244 -25.12 -2.64 -54.54
C VAL A 244 -24.78 -1.64 -53.41
N ARG A 245 -25.06 -0.34 -53.61
CA ARG A 245 -24.88 0.72 -52.57
C ARG A 245 -25.97 0.73 -51.51
N VAL A 246 -27.13 0.13 -51.79
CA VAL A 246 -28.34 0.11 -50.95
C VAL A 246 -28.50 -1.23 -50.21
N THR A 247 -27.76 -2.27 -50.57
CA THR A 247 -27.69 -3.53 -49.82
C THR A 247 -27.39 -3.33 -48.31
N PRO A 248 -26.50 -2.41 -47.88
CA PRO A 248 -26.32 -2.06 -46.47
C PRO A 248 -27.56 -1.50 -45.77
N ILE A 249 -28.59 -1.03 -46.50
CA ILE A 249 -29.83 -0.47 -45.93
C ILE A 249 -30.74 -1.59 -45.40
N LYS A 250 -30.76 -2.78 -46.02
CA LYS A 250 -31.44 -3.95 -45.44
C LYS A 250 -30.78 -4.40 -44.13
N ALA A 251 -29.45 -4.22 -44.02
CA ALA A 251 -28.73 -4.43 -42.77
C ALA A 251 -29.01 -3.31 -41.74
N LYS A 252 -29.12 -2.05 -42.17
CA LYS A 252 -29.38 -0.88 -41.31
C LYS A 252 -30.55 -1.11 -40.35
N ASP A 253 -31.73 -1.45 -40.85
CA ASP A 253 -32.92 -1.54 -40.00
C ASP A 253 -32.85 -2.74 -39.04
N THR A 254 -32.21 -3.84 -39.47
CA THR A 254 -31.86 -4.98 -38.60
C THR A 254 -30.89 -4.57 -37.48
N ILE A 255 -29.86 -3.78 -37.81
CA ILE A 255 -28.87 -3.27 -36.84
C ILE A 255 -29.54 -2.29 -35.87
N LEU A 256 -30.39 -1.38 -36.35
CA LEU A 256 -31.15 -0.45 -35.50
C LEU A 256 -32.06 -1.20 -34.52
N GLN A 257 -32.74 -2.26 -34.97
CA GLN A 257 -33.57 -3.12 -34.12
C GLN A 257 -32.72 -3.83 -33.04
N VAL A 258 -31.51 -4.30 -33.38
CA VAL A 258 -30.58 -4.90 -32.41
C VAL A 258 -30.03 -3.87 -31.42
N LEU A 259 -29.73 -2.64 -31.86
CA LEU A 259 -29.30 -1.54 -31.00
C LEU A 259 -30.41 -1.14 -30.01
N ASP A 260 -31.65 -1.03 -30.46
CA ASP A 260 -32.81 -0.73 -29.60
C ASP A 260 -33.11 -1.86 -28.61
N ALA A 261 -32.99 -3.12 -29.04
CA ALA A 261 -33.12 -4.28 -28.14
C ALA A 261 -32.02 -4.32 -27.08
N LYS A 262 -30.76 -3.97 -27.42
CA LYS A 262 -29.67 -3.80 -26.45
C LYS A 262 -29.97 -2.65 -25.47
N TYR A 263 -30.39 -1.49 -25.98
CA TYR A 263 -30.70 -0.31 -25.16
C TYR A 263 -31.80 -0.63 -24.13
N SER A 264 -32.93 -1.18 -24.57
CA SER A 264 -34.04 -1.56 -23.69
C SER A 264 -33.65 -2.64 -22.66
N LYS A 265 -32.74 -3.56 -23.02
CA LYS A 265 -32.19 -4.54 -22.07
C LYS A 265 -31.30 -3.88 -21.01
N LEU A 266 -30.42 -2.95 -21.39
CA LEU A 266 -29.58 -2.20 -20.44
C LEU A 266 -30.41 -1.28 -19.53
N GLU A 267 -31.45 -0.64 -20.07
CA GLU A 267 -32.42 0.15 -19.32
C GLU A 267 -33.14 -0.70 -18.26
N THR A 268 -33.64 -1.89 -18.65
CA THR A 268 -34.27 -2.86 -17.74
C THR A 268 -33.30 -3.35 -16.65
N ILE A 269 -32.04 -3.62 -17.01
CA ILE A 269 -30.99 -4.00 -16.06
C ILE A 269 -30.73 -2.84 -15.08
N ASN A 270 -30.63 -1.60 -15.55
CA ASN A 270 -30.38 -0.44 -14.70
C ASN A 270 -31.53 -0.13 -13.74
N LEU A 271 -32.79 -0.33 -14.15
CA LEU A 271 -33.93 -0.25 -13.24
C LEU A 271 -33.83 -1.30 -12.11
N SER A 272 -33.52 -2.57 -12.46
CA SER A 272 -33.35 -3.64 -11.47
C SER A 272 -32.13 -3.43 -10.55
N LEU A 273 -31.03 -2.89 -11.09
CA LEU A 273 -29.86 -2.50 -10.30
C LEU A 273 -30.20 -1.34 -9.34
N GLU A 274 -31.00 -0.36 -9.77
CA GLU A 274 -31.40 0.73 -8.89
C GLU A 274 -32.35 0.28 -7.77
N GLU A 275 -33.28 -0.63 -8.04
CA GLU A 275 -34.11 -1.26 -7.01
C GLU A 275 -33.27 -2.03 -6.00
N LYS A 276 -32.29 -2.83 -6.46
CA LYS A 276 -31.32 -3.50 -5.59
C LYS A 276 -30.51 -2.51 -4.76
N ARG A 277 -30.04 -1.40 -5.36
CA ARG A 277 -29.32 -0.32 -4.67
C ARG A 277 -30.16 0.29 -3.55
N ARG A 278 -31.42 0.65 -3.84
CA ARG A 278 -32.37 1.22 -2.85
C ARG A 278 -32.67 0.23 -1.72
N ASN A 279 -32.82 -1.06 -2.02
CA ASN A 279 -33.06 -2.08 -1.01
C ASN A 279 -31.82 -2.33 -0.12
N PHE A 280 -30.61 -2.33 -0.69
CA PHE A 280 -29.37 -2.42 0.11
C PHE A 280 -29.12 -1.15 0.93
N GLN A 281 -29.46 0.04 0.42
CA GLN A 281 -29.39 1.29 1.17
C GLN A 281 -30.29 1.25 2.41
N ARG A 282 -31.55 0.79 2.29
CA ARG A 282 -32.45 0.58 3.43
C ARG A 282 -31.89 -0.40 4.45
N ALA A 283 -31.43 -1.58 4.01
CA ALA A 283 -30.86 -2.58 4.91
C ALA A 283 -29.59 -2.07 5.64
N LEU A 284 -28.80 -1.22 4.98
CA LEU A 284 -27.67 -0.51 5.57
C LEU A 284 -28.10 0.54 6.60
N GLU A 285 -29.17 1.28 6.34
CA GLU A 285 -29.77 2.23 7.29
C GLU A 285 -30.32 1.50 8.53
N ASP A 286 -31.01 0.38 8.34
CA ASP A 286 -31.49 -0.51 9.40
C ASP A 286 -30.32 -1.05 10.26
N TYR A 287 -29.23 -1.51 9.63
CA TYR A 287 -28.03 -1.95 10.36
C TYR A 287 -27.35 -0.82 11.12
N ARG A 288 -27.19 0.38 10.53
CA ARG A 288 -26.63 1.56 11.22
C ARG A 288 -27.51 1.98 12.40
N TYR A 289 -28.83 1.97 12.24
CA TYR A 289 -29.77 2.24 13.33
C TYR A 289 -29.67 1.17 14.43
N ARG A 290 -29.52 -0.10 14.08
CA ARG A 290 -29.35 -1.19 15.07
C ARG A 290 -28.00 -1.15 15.79
N ILE A 291 -26.91 -0.76 15.11
CA ILE A 291 -25.61 -0.47 15.73
C ILE A 291 -25.77 0.63 16.78
N ALA A 292 -26.40 1.75 16.42
CA ALA A 292 -26.66 2.83 17.37
C ALA A 292 -27.49 2.35 18.58
N GLN A 293 -28.56 1.57 18.39
CA GLN A 293 -29.32 0.96 19.49
C GLN A 293 -28.45 0.07 20.40
N LEU A 294 -27.50 -0.70 19.84
CA LEU A 294 -26.61 -1.55 20.62
C LEU A 294 -25.61 -0.72 21.44
N GLU A 295 -25.02 0.32 20.86
CA GLU A 295 -24.11 1.23 21.57
C GLU A 295 -24.83 1.99 22.69
N ASP A 296 -26.05 2.45 22.43
CA ASP A 296 -26.95 3.06 23.42
C ASP A 296 -27.32 2.08 24.56
N SER A 297 -27.46 0.78 24.25
CA SER A 297 -27.68 -0.28 25.25
C SER A 297 -26.41 -0.59 26.06
N ARG A 298 -25.25 -0.64 25.40
CA ARG A 298 -23.94 -0.89 26.01
C ARG A 298 -23.57 0.24 26.97
N ALA A 299 -23.76 1.51 26.59
CA ALA A 299 -23.51 2.65 27.47
C ALA A 299 -24.36 2.58 28.76
N LYS A 300 -25.63 2.16 28.64
CA LYS A 300 -26.52 1.96 29.80
C LYS A 300 -26.05 0.79 30.69
N LEU A 301 -25.48 -0.27 30.11
CA LEU A 301 -24.87 -1.37 30.87
C LEU A 301 -23.56 -0.94 31.55
N GLU A 302 -22.68 -0.21 30.87
CA GLU A 302 -21.44 0.32 31.44
C GLU A 302 -21.70 1.24 32.64
N VAL A 303 -22.73 2.11 32.54
CA VAL A 303 -23.16 2.95 33.68
C VAL A 303 -23.70 2.12 34.85
N LYS A 304 -24.50 1.07 34.60
CA LYS A 304 -24.94 0.13 35.65
C LYS A 304 -23.74 -0.59 36.29
N ARG A 305 -22.84 -1.12 35.48
CA ARG A 305 -21.63 -1.86 35.88
C ARG A 305 -20.71 -1.02 36.74
N ASN A 306 -20.45 0.23 36.34
CA ASN A 306 -19.68 1.18 37.13
C ASN A 306 -20.39 1.53 38.45
N LYS A 307 -21.72 1.61 38.48
CA LYS A 307 -22.50 1.83 39.72
C LYS A 307 -22.48 0.61 40.65
N ALA A 308 -22.53 -0.61 40.13
CA ALA A 308 -22.37 -1.85 40.92
C ALA A 308 -20.96 -1.96 41.50
N PHE A 309 -19.93 -1.70 40.68
CA PHE A 309 -18.54 -1.65 41.12
C PHE A 309 -18.30 -0.57 42.21
N LEU A 310 -18.88 0.62 42.07
CA LEU A 310 -18.83 1.67 43.10
C LEU A 310 -19.48 1.23 44.42
N ARG A 311 -20.65 0.57 44.37
CA ARG A 311 -21.29 -0.01 45.58
C ARG A 311 -20.37 -1.03 46.25
N ARG A 312 -19.81 -1.98 45.50
CA ARG A 312 -18.86 -2.96 46.05
C ARG A 312 -17.59 -2.31 46.60
N GLN A 313 -17.12 -1.21 46.01
CA GLN A 313 -16.01 -0.44 46.58
C GLN A 313 -16.40 0.29 47.88
N GLU A 314 -17.65 0.77 48.03
CA GLU A 314 -18.15 1.32 49.29
C GLU A 314 -18.35 0.25 50.36
N GLU A 315 -18.90 -0.91 50.00
CA GLU A 315 -19.09 -2.05 50.91
C GLU A 315 -17.75 -2.57 51.41
N PHE A 316 -16.76 -2.79 50.53
CA PHE A 316 -15.40 -3.13 50.93
C PHE A 316 -14.77 -2.08 51.87
N LYS A 317 -15.00 -0.78 51.63
CA LYS A 317 -14.54 0.28 52.56
C LYS A 317 -15.23 0.19 53.92
N ARG A 318 -16.53 -0.13 53.96
CA ARG A 318 -17.30 -0.34 55.21
C ARG A 318 -16.82 -1.59 55.95
N ASP A 319 -16.56 -2.69 55.25
CA ASP A 319 -16.06 -3.94 55.85
C ASP A 319 -14.64 -3.76 56.41
N VAL A 320 -13.74 -3.11 55.67
CA VAL A 320 -12.41 -2.74 56.17
C VAL A 320 -12.51 -1.82 57.39
N PHE A 321 -13.42 -0.84 57.38
CA PHE A 321 -13.65 0.04 58.53
C PHE A 321 -14.19 -0.72 59.73
N LEU A 322 -15.20 -1.58 59.56
CA LEU A 322 -15.80 -2.39 60.63
C LEU A 322 -14.81 -3.41 61.20
N ASN A 323 -13.96 -4.04 60.38
CA ASN A 323 -12.90 -4.91 60.88
C ASN A 323 -11.83 -4.12 61.64
N SER A 324 -11.44 -2.92 61.16
CA SER A 324 -10.52 -2.06 61.92
C SER A 324 -11.12 -1.52 63.22
N GLN A 325 -12.45 -1.36 63.29
CA GLN A 325 -13.14 -0.93 64.51
C GLN A 325 -13.20 -2.06 65.55
N LYS A 326 -13.30 -3.34 65.14
CA LYS A 326 -13.21 -4.49 66.06
C LYS A 326 -11.86 -4.56 66.78
N VAL A 327 -10.76 -4.24 66.08
CA VAL A 327 -9.38 -4.22 66.62
C VAL A 327 -9.18 -3.20 67.76
N PHE A 328 -10.12 -2.26 67.97
CA PHE A 328 -10.11 -1.35 69.13
C PHE A 328 -10.89 -1.86 70.35
N ASN A 329 -11.67 -2.94 70.22
CA ASN A 329 -12.54 -3.46 71.29
C ASN A 329 -12.14 -4.88 71.75
N ASP A 330 -11.66 -5.73 70.83
CA ASP A 330 -11.17 -7.09 71.10
C ASP A 330 -9.72 -7.27 70.61
N ASP A 331 -9.07 -8.32 71.09
CA ASP A 331 -7.60 -8.52 71.07
C ASP A 331 -6.88 -8.17 69.75
N ALA A 332 -5.81 -7.39 69.87
CA ALA A 332 -5.07 -6.77 68.75
C ALA A 332 -4.31 -7.75 67.83
N SER A 333 -4.38 -9.06 68.11
CA SER A 333 -3.86 -10.13 67.26
C SER A 333 -4.84 -10.61 66.17
N SER A 334 -6.12 -10.20 66.25
CA SER A 334 -7.22 -10.74 65.45
C SER A 334 -7.44 -10.06 64.08
N VAL A 335 -6.38 -9.59 63.42
CA VAL A 335 -6.47 -8.90 62.12
C VAL A 335 -6.75 -9.88 60.97
N PHE A 336 -8.04 -10.16 60.72
CA PHE A 336 -8.47 -10.89 59.54
C PHE A 336 -8.37 -10.01 58.28
N ALA A 337 -7.63 -10.48 57.28
CA ALA A 337 -7.51 -9.79 55.99
C ALA A 337 -8.85 -9.79 55.24
N VAL A 338 -9.44 -8.61 55.03
CA VAL A 338 -10.64 -8.45 54.20
C VAL A 338 -10.24 -8.66 52.74
N ASN A 339 -10.76 -9.73 52.13
CA ASN A 339 -10.32 -10.16 50.81
C ASN A 339 -10.91 -9.25 49.72
N ALA A 340 -10.07 -8.66 48.87
CA ALA A 340 -10.43 -7.55 47.97
C ALA A 340 -11.10 -8.02 46.66
N ASN A 341 -12.11 -8.89 46.74
CA ASN A 341 -12.93 -9.27 45.60
C ASN A 341 -13.94 -8.16 45.28
N PHE A 342 -13.60 -7.30 44.31
CA PHE A 342 -14.56 -6.40 43.67
C PHE A 342 -15.36 -7.08 42.53
N SER A 343 -14.94 -8.28 42.12
CA SER A 343 -15.70 -9.18 41.25
C SER A 343 -16.86 -9.78 42.04
N ASP A 344 -18.07 -9.35 41.68
CA ASP A 344 -19.34 -9.88 42.14
C ASP A 344 -20.11 -10.47 40.94
N GLY A 345 -21.03 -11.41 41.18
CA GLY A 345 -21.83 -12.04 40.14
C GLY A 345 -22.65 -11.03 39.33
N GLU A 346 -23.11 -9.93 39.94
CA GLU A 346 -23.77 -8.82 39.21
C GLU A 346 -22.77 -8.13 38.25
N THR A 347 -21.54 -7.86 38.68
CA THR A 347 -20.53 -7.21 37.82
C THR A 347 -20.02 -8.12 36.71
N GLU A 348 -19.84 -9.42 36.98
CA GLU A 348 -19.39 -10.39 35.97
C GLU A 348 -20.50 -10.66 34.94
N ALA A 349 -21.77 -10.74 35.36
CA ALA A 349 -22.90 -10.83 34.43
C ALA A 349 -23.05 -9.58 33.56
N LEU A 350 -22.82 -8.38 34.11
CA LEU A 350 -22.84 -7.13 33.35
C LEU A 350 -21.67 -7.03 32.36
N ASP A 351 -20.46 -7.48 32.74
CA ASP A 351 -19.31 -7.55 31.83
C ASP A 351 -19.52 -8.58 30.70
N GLN A 352 -20.18 -9.71 31.00
CA GLN A 352 -20.61 -10.68 29.98
C GLN A 352 -21.69 -10.10 29.04
N GLU A 353 -22.69 -9.36 29.56
CA GLU A 353 -23.68 -8.72 28.69
C GLU A 353 -23.01 -7.66 27.80
N ILE A 354 -22.11 -6.83 28.35
CA ILE A 354 -21.32 -5.86 27.57
C ILE A 354 -20.49 -6.56 26.48
N ALA A 355 -19.88 -7.72 26.78
CA ALA A 355 -19.17 -8.51 25.77
C ALA A 355 -20.10 -9.00 24.64
N SER A 356 -21.31 -9.48 24.96
CA SER A 356 -22.30 -9.89 23.96
C SER A 356 -22.77 -8.72 23.08
N ARG A 357 -23.03 -7.53 23.66
CA ARG A 357 -23.40 -6.33 22.88
C ARG A 357 -22.29 -5.88 21.93
N ASN A 358 -21.03 -6.05 22.31
CA ASN A 358 -19.90 -5.79 21.42
C ASN A 358 -19.82 -6.80 20.27
N LEU A 359 -20.03 -8.09 20.55
CA LEU A 359 -20.08 -9.14 19.51
C LEU A 359 -21.19 -8.86 18.47
N ASP A 360 -22.42 -8.60 18.93
CA ASP A 360 -23.57 -8.28 18.07
C ASP A 360 -23.30 -7.04 17.20
N ARG A 361 -22.70 -6.01 17.81
CA ARG A 361 -22.34 -4.76 17.12
C ARG A 361 -21.29 -5.02 16.04
N ASP A 362 -20.23 -5.77 16.37
CA ASP A 362 -19.10 -6.00 15.47
C ASP A 362 -19.50 -6.89 14.28
N GLN A 363 -20.47 -7.81 14.48
CA GLN A 363 -21.12 -8.54 13.38
C GLN A 363 -21.92 -7.58 12.46
N LEU A 364 -22.75 -6.70 13.03
CA LEU A 364 -23.52 -5.73 12.24
C LEU A 364 -22.63 -4.73 11.49
N VAL A 365 -21.50 -4.31 12.07
CA VAL A 365 -20.50 -3.48 11.38
C VAL A 365 -19.93 -4.21 10.17
N GLN A 366 -19.58 -5.51 10.30
CA GLN A 366 -19.12 -6.31 9.16
C GLN A 366 -20.21 -6.44 8.06
N TYR A 367 -21.48 -6.65 8.43
CA TYR A 367 -22.57 -6.71 7.46
C TYR A 367 -22.82 -5.36 6.77
N ALA A 368 -22.75 -4.24 7.50
CA ALA A 368 -22.85 -2.89 6.94
C ALA A 368 -21.72 -2.61 5.94
N SER A 369 -20.46 -2.90 6.27
CA SER A 369 -19.33 -2.73 5.34
C SER A 369 -19.45 -3.59 4.08
N ARG A 370 -20.01 -4.81 4.18
CA ARG A 370 -20.30 -5.65 3.01
C ARG A 370 -21.39 -5.04 2.11
N LEU A 371 -22.45 -4.48 2.69
CA LEU A 371 -23.48 -3.75 1.92
C LEU A 371 -22.92 -2.48 1.28
N GLU A 372 -22.05 -1.73 1.96
CA GLU A 372 -21.39 -0.55 1.38
C GLU A 372 -20.54 -0.91 0.15
N GLY A 373 -19.82 -2.04 0.18
CA GLY A 373 -19.11 -2.57 -0.99
C GLY A 373 -20.06 -2.92 -2.14
N ALA A 374 -21.14 -3.65 -1.84
CA ALA A 374 -22.13 -4.05 -2.85
C ALA A 374 -22.86 -2.84 -3.49
N ILE A 375 -23.18 -1.81 -2.71
CA ILE A 375 -23.82 -0.57 -3.19
C ILE A 375 -22.88 0.21 -4.14
N LYS A 376 -21.57 0.23 -3.84
CA LYS A 376 -20.57 0.86 -4.71
C LYS A 376 -20.45 0.14 -6.05
N GLU A 377 -20.33 -1.20 -6.05
CA GLU A 377 -20.18 -1.96 -7.29
C GLU A 377 -21.48 -1.96 -8.13
N ILE A 378 -22.67 -1.98 -7.50
CA ILE A 378 -23.94 -1.77 -8.20
C ILE A 378 -23.99 -0.39 -8.87
N SER A 379 -23.52 0.66 -8.19
CA SER A 379 -23.50 2.01 -8.76
C SER A 379 -22.53 2.10 -9.95
N ARG A 380 -21.34 1.51 -9.84
CA ARG A 380 -20.36 1.38 -10.92
C ARG A 380 -20.94 0.62 -12.13
N HIS A 381 -21.68 -0.46 -11.91
CA HIS A 381 -22.36 -1.17 -13.00
C HIS A 381 -23.45 -0.32 -13.67
N MET A 382 -24.22 0.47 -12.90
CA MET A 382 -25.19 1.40 -13.48
C MET A 382 -24.53 2.49 -14.34
N GLU A 383 -23.38 3.00 -13.91
CA GLU A 383 -22.56 3.98 -14.66
C GLU A 383 -21.99 3.38 -15.96
N ILE A 384 -21.45 2.16 -15.92
CA ILE A 384 -20.95 1.46 -17.12
C ILE A 384 -22.10 1.23 -18.12
N ASN A 385 -23.24 0.74 -17.64
CA ASN A 385 -24.42 0.52 -18.48
C ASN A 385 -25.00 1.83 -19.05
N SER A 386 -24.93 2.95 -18.31
CA SER A 386 -25.41 4.25 -18.82
C SER A 386 -24.49 4.81 -19.90
N ALA A 387 -23.17 4.63 -19.77
CA ALA A 387 -22.21 4.94 -20.81
C ALA A 387 -22.42 4.07 -22.07
N GLU A 388 -22.69 2.77 -21.93
CA GLU A 388 -23.01 1.90 -23.08
C GLU A 388 -24.36 2.28 -23.74
N MET A 389 -25.38 2.66 -22.96
CA MET A 389 -26.61 3.23 -23.53
C MET A 389 -26.35 4.52 -24.32
N GLU A 390 -25.42 5.38 -23.89
CA GLU A 390 -25.07 6.59 -24.62
C GLU A 390 -24.26 6.30 -25.90
N THR A 391 -23.35 5.34 -25.89
CA THR A 391 -22.62 4.93 -27.11
C THR A 391 -23.55 4.27 -28.12
N LEU A 392 -24.44 3.36 -27.70
CA LEU A 392 -25.47 2.77 -28.56
C LEU A 392 -26.37 3.85 -29.19
N ARG A 393 -26.73 4.89 -28.41
CA ARG A 393 -27.53 6.02 -28.92
C ARG A 393 -26.77 6.86 -29.95
N LYS A 394 -25.48 7.11 -29.75
CA LYS A 394 -24.60 7.81 -30.71
C LYS A 394 -24.38 6.97 -31.98
N GLU A 395 -24.17 5.66 -31.85
CA GLU A 395 -24.07 4.73 -32.98
C GLU A 395 -25.36 4.70 -33.80
N LYS A 396 -26.53 4.60 -33.13
CA LYS A 396 -27.85 4.68 -33.77
C LYS A 396 -28.04 5.98 -34.56
N GLN A 397 -27.54 7.10 -34.04
CA GLN A 397 -27.59 8.39 -34.74
C GLN A 397 -26.64 8.41 -35.95
N ASN A 398 -25.36 8.07 -35.77
CA ASN A 398 -24.37 8.01 -36.85
C ASN A 398 -24.82 7.14 -38.04
N ILE A 399 -25.45 5.99 -37.77
CA ILE A 399 -26.01 5.10 -38.79
C ILE A 399 -27.15 5.76 -39.58
N ASN A 400 -28.01 6.55 -38.92
CA ASN A 400 -29.06 7.30 -39.59
C ASN A 400 -28.52 8.51 -40.37
N ASP A 401 -27.54 9.22 -39.84
CA ASP A 401 -26.96 10.40 -40.49
C ASP A 401 -26.20 10.01 -41.78
N ARG A 402 -25.40 8.94 -41.76
CA ARG A 402 -24.78 8.39 -43.00
C ARG A 402 -25.80 7.80 -43.96
N TYR A 403 -26.89 7.20 -43.48
CA TYR A 403 -27.98 6.75 -44.34
C TYR A 403 -28.62 7.95 -45.08
N ASN A 404 -28.91 9.03 -44.36
CA ASN A 404 -29.46 10.26 -44.93
C ASN A 404 -28.50 10.88 -45.95
N GLU A 405 -27.19 10.87 -45.67
CA GLU A 405 -26.13 11.31 -46.60
C GLU A 405 -26.08 10.48 -47.89
N ILE A 406 -26.17 9.14 -47.79
CA ILE A 406 -26.19 8.23 -48.94
C ILE A 406 -27.44 8.45 -49.79
N VAL A 407 -28.60 8.67 -49.17
CA VAL A 407 -29.85 8.99 -49.89
C VAL A 407 -29.75 10.35 -50.60
N ALA A 408 -29.28 11.38 -49.89
CA ALA A 408 -29.14 12.73 -50.43
C ALA A 408 -28.22 12.82 -51.66
N LYS A 409 -27.16 11.99 -51.71
CA LYS A 409 -26.19 11.95 -52.83
C LYS A 409 -26.72 11.32 -54.12
N ASN A 410 -27.93 10.73 -54.14
CA ASN A 410 -28.46 9.98 -55.30
C ASN A 410 -29.85 10.48 -55.72
N SER A 411 -29.98 11.78 -56.02
CA SER A 411 -31.24 12.50 -56.29
C SER A 411 -31.93 12.24 -57.65
N SER A 412 -31.96 11.00 -58.13
CA SER A 412 -32.61 10.61 -59.39
C SER A 412 -34.01 10.01 -59.17
N ASP A 413 -34.98 10.31 -60.02
CA ASP A 413 -36.34 9.75 -59.95
C ASP A 413 -36.36 8.22 -59.96
N ALA A 414 -35.42 7.58 -60.68
CA ALA A 414 -35.29 6.12 -60.69
C ALA A 414 -34.84 5.58 -59.31
N VAL A 415 -34.02 6.35 -58.59
CA VAL A 415 -33.54 6.03 -57.24
C VAL A 415 -34.65 6.27 -56.21
N PHE A 416 -35.39 7.37 -56.31
CA PHE A 416 -36.53 7.64 -55.45
C PHE A 416 -37.61 6.54 -55.57
N ASN A 417 -37.93 6.12 -56.79
CA ASN A 417 -38.87 5.02 -57.02
C ASN A 417 -38.31 3.66 -56.54
N TYR A 418 -37.00 3.40 -56.68
CA TYR A 418 -36.38 2.20 -56.11
C TYR A 418 -36.47 2.16 -54.59
N LEU A 419 -36.08 3.23 -53.90
CA LEU A 419 -36.14 3.33 -52.44
C LEU A 419 -37.59 3.25 -51.93
N LYS A 420 -38.55 3.85 -52.65
CA LYS A 420 -39.98 3.70 -52.34
C LYS A 420 -40.48 2.27 -52.50
N ALA A 421 -40.02 1.54 -53.53
CA ALA A 421 -40.33 0.12 -53.70
C ALA A 421 -39.67 -0.74 -52.59
N LEU A 422 -38.41 -0.45 -52.25
CA LEU A 422 -37.64 -1.11 -51.19
C LEU A 422 -38.34 -1.00 -49.83
N ASN A 423 -38.82 0.19 -49.46
CA ASN A 423 -39.58 0.45 -48.23
C ASN A 423 -40.97 -0.25 -48.19
N SER A 424 -41.31 -1.04 -49.20
CA SER A 424 -42.52 -1.87 -49.27
C SER A 424 -42.19 -3.33 -49.63
N ASP A 425 -40.94 -3.76 -49.39
CA ASP A 425 -40.34 -5.06 -49.76
C ASP A 425 -40.34 -5.39 -51.27
N ASN A 426 -40.86 -4.50 -52.12
CA ASN A 426 -40.93 -4.66 -53.57
C ASN A 426 -39.64 -4.23 -54.31
N GLY A 427 -38.57 -3.84 -53.62
CA GLY A 427 -37.32 -3.38 -54.25
C GLY A 427 -36.73 -4.40 -55.24
N THR A 428 -36.53 -5.65 -54.80
CA THR A 428 -36.01 -6.73 -55.65
C THR A 428 -36.94 -7.04 -56.84
N LYS A 429 -38.26 -6.85 -56.69
CA LYS A 429 -39.22 -6.97 -57.80
C LYS A 429 -39.04 -5.83 -58.81
N TYR A 430 -38.91 -4.58 -58.36
CA TYR A 430 -38.67 -3.43 -59.25
C TYR A 430 -37.34 -3.58 -60.02
N LEU A 431 -36.28 -4.06 -59.37
CA LEU A 431 -35.02 -4.38 -60.04
C LEU A 431 -35.22 -5.43 -61.15
N LEU A 432 -35.96 -6.51 -60.85
CA LEU A 432 -36.27 -7.58 -61.80
C LEU A 432 -37.16 -7.09 -62.95
N ASP A 433 -38.16 -6.26 -62.69
CA ASP A 433 -39.06 -5.68 -63.70
C ASP A 433 -38.26 -4.79 -64.69
N VAL A 434 -37.35 -3.94 -64.18
CA VAL A 434 -36.46 -3.12 -65.00
C VAL A 434 -35.44 -3.96 -65.78
N GLN A 435 -34.88 -5.01 -65.17
CA GLN A 435 -33.99 -5.96 -65.86
C GLN A 435 -34.73 -6.70 -66.98
N GLN A 436 -35.93 -7.20 -66.69
CA GLN A 436 -36.75 -7.94 -67.64
C GLN A 436 -37.21 -7.06 -68.82
N GLN A 437 -37.46 -5.77 -68.59
CA GLN A 437 -37.72 -4.82 -69.67
C GLN A 437 -36.51 -4.68 -70.61
N ALA A 438 -35.31 -4.47 -70.08
CA ALA A 438 -34.08 -4.36 -70.88
C ALA A 438 -33.72 -5.66 -71.62
N VAL A 439 -33.89 -6.83 -70.98
CA VAL A 439 -33.64 -8.14 -71.61
C VAL A 439 -34.67 -8.45 -72.70
N ARG A 440 -35.94 -8.01 -72.55
CA ARG A 440 -36.95 -8.11 -73.61
C ARG A 440 -36.60 -7.23 -74.81
N SER A 441 -36.21 -5.98 -74.61
CA SER A 441 -35.85 -5.09 -75.72
C SER A 441 -34.54 -5.50 -76.40
N GLU A 442 -33.61 -6.15 -75.69
CA GLU A 442 -32.43 -6.80 -76.27
C GLU A 442 -32.79 -8.05 -77.10
N ALA A 443 -33.71 -8.90 -76.60
CA ALA A 443 -34.19 -10.07 -77.35
C ALA A 443 -34.96 -9.68 -78.62
N GLU A 444 -35.87 -8.71 -78.54
CA GLU A 444 -36.57 -8.16 -79.71
C GLU A 444 -35.59 -7.58 -80.75
N LEU A 445 -34.53 -6.91 -80.30
CA LEU A 445 -33.48 -6.39 -81.17
C LEU A 445 -32.68 -7.53 -81.84
N ALA A 446 -32.34 -8.59 -81.09
CA ALA A 446 -31.65 -9.75 -81.62
C ALA A 446 -32.49 -10.52 -82.66
N GLU A 447 -33.79 -10.67 -82.43
CA GLU A 447 -34.72 -11.24 -83.41
C GLU A 447 -34.84 -10.37 -84.67
N LEU A 448 -34.95 -9.04 -84.53
CA LEU A 448 -34.95 -8.12 -85.66
C LEU A 448 -33.66 -8.20 -86.48
N LYS A 449 -32.49 -8.25 -85.82
CA LYS A 449 -31.18 -8.43 -86.48
C LYS A 449 -31.11 -9.75 -87.22
N LYS A 450 -31.38 -10.87 -86.54
CA LYS A 450 -31.42 -12.21 -87.14
C LYS A 450 -32.39 -12.29 -88.33
N TYR A 451 -33.55 -11.63 -88.24
CA TYR A 451 -34.48 -11.51 -89.37
C TYR A 451 -33.83 -10.76 -90.55
N THR A 452 -33.22 -9.59 -90.32
CA THR A 452 -32.49 -8.88 -91.41
C THR A 452 -31.33 -9.68 -91.98
N GLU A 453 -30.64 -10.49 -91.18
CA GLU A 453 -29.58 -11.39 -91.64
C GLU A 453 -30.12 -12.51 -92.52
N THR A 454 -31.26 -13.13 -92.16
CA THR A 454 -31.92 -14.11 -93.05
C THR A 454 -32.41 -13.47 -94.36
N MET A 455 -32.85 -12.20 -94.33
CA MET A 455 -33.22 -11.46 -95.55
C MET A 455 -31.99 -11.12 -96.41
N ARG A 456 -30.87 -10.71 -95.80
CA ARG A 456 -29.57 -10.52 -96.48
C ARG A 456 -29.04 -11.84 -97.07
N ALA A 457 -29.16 -12.95 -96.35
CA ALA A 457 -28.77 -14.29 -96.82
C ALA A 457 -29.66 -14.76 -97.98
N ARG A 458 -30.98 -14.54 -97.90
CA ARG A 458 -31.92 -14.79 -99.02
C ARG A 458 -31.54 -13.95 -100.24
N LEU A 459 -31.32 -12.64 -100.06
CA LEU A 459 -30.85 -11.73 -101.12
C LEU A 459 -29.52 -12.19 -101.74
N SER A 460 -28.57 -12.65 -100.93
CA SER A 460 -27.30 -13.22 -101.40
C SER A 460 -27.52 -14.51 -102.21
N SER A 461 -28.36 -15.43 -101.72
CA SER A 461 -28.70 -16.66 -102.43
C SER A 461 -29.46 -16.42 -103.74
N LEU A 462 -30.31 -15.39 -103.80
CA LEU A 462 -30.99 -14.98 -105.03
C LEU A 462 -30.00 -14.39 -106.05
N LYS A 463 -29.05 -13.54 -105.62
CA LYS A 463 -27.96 -13.05 -106.48
C LYS A 463 -27.05 -14.20 -106.97
N ALA A 464 -26.73 -15.16 -106.10
CA ALA A 464 -25.96 -16.35 -106.49
C ALA A 464 -26.75 -17.27 -107.44
N ARG A 465 -28.08 -17.40 -107.27
CA ARG A 465 -28.94 -18.14 -108.20
C ARG A 465 -29.01 -17.47 -109.56
N LEU A 466 -29.13 -16.14 -109.61
CA LEU A 466 -29.10 -15.35 -110.84
C LEU A 466 -27.77 -15.56 -111.59
N SER A 467 -26.64 -15.55 -110.88
CA SER A 467 -25.33 -15.89 -111.45
C SER A 467 -25.28 -17.34 -111.97
N ARG A 468 -25.78 -18.32 -111.21
CA ARG A 468 -25.75 -19.74 -111.60
C ARG A 468 -26.66 -20.05 -112.78
N LEU A 469 -27.81 -19.37 -112.92
CA LEU A 469 -28.69 -19.54 -114.08
C LEU A 469 -27.96 -19.16 -115.39
N ALA A 470 -27.14 -18.11 -115.36
CA ALA A 470 -26.26 -17.75 -116.48
C ALA A 470 -25.16 -18.79 -116.72
N GLU A 471 -24.56 -19.37 -115.67
CA GLU A 471 -23.55 -20.43 -115.81
C GLU A 471 -24.16 -21.74 -116.38
N THR A 472 -25.40 -22.09 -116.02
CA THR A 472 -26.08 -23.31 -116.50
C THR A 472 -26.45 -23.28 -117.99
N GLN A 473 -26.43 -22.12 -118.66
CA GLN A 473 -26.51 -22.07 -120.13
C GLN A 473 -25.28 -22.70 -120.82
N SER A 474 -24.14 -22.82 -120.13
CA SER A 474 -22.85 -23.13 -120.76
C SER A 474 -22.56 -24.64 -120.90
N ARG A 475 -23.21 -25.52 -120.14
CA ARG A 475 -22.77 -26.92 -119.96
C ARG A 475 -23.93 -27.87 -119.67
N LEU A 476 -24.07 -28.95 -120.46
CA LEU A 476 -24.28 -30.36 -120.04
C LEU A 476 -24.67 -31.27 -121.23
N GLY A 477 -24.33 -32.56 -121.17
CA GLY A 477 -24.76 -33.58 -122.14
C GLY A 477 -24.15 -34.96 -121.87
N GLY A 478 -25.01 -35.97 -121.64
CA GLY A 478 -24.67 -37.36 -121.26
C GLY A 478 -24.42 -37.52 -119.75
N ASP A 479 -25.06 -38.40 -118.97
CA ASP A 479 -25.59 -39.79 -119.09
C ASP A 479 -24.59 -40.93 -118.81
N ALA A 480 -25.07 -42.10 -118.38
CA ALA A 480 -25.33 -42.46 -116.97
C ALA A 480 -25.97 -43.88 -116.86
N ALA A 481 -25.38 -44.80 -116.07
CA ALA A 481 -26.04 -46.01 -115.54
C ALA A 481 -25.13 -46.78 -114.55
N GLU A 482 -25.51 -46.86 -113.27
CA GLU A 482 -25.28 -47.98 -112.31
C GLU A 482 -25.73 -47.55 -110.89
N ALA A 483 -26.98 -47.83 -110.51
CA ALA A 483 -27.60 -47.20 -109.33
C ALA A 483 -28.31 -48.16 -108.34
N ILE A 484 -28.36 -49.47 -108.61
CA ILE A 484 -29.31 -50.38 -107.92
C ILE A 484 -28.62 -51.35 -106.95
N ALA A 485 -27.32 -51.64 -107.11
CA ALA A 485 -26.57 -52.55 -106.22
C ALA A 485 -26.01 -51.90 -104.93
N TYR A 486 -26.11 -50.58 -104.78
CA TYR A 486 -25.53 -49.83 -103.66
C TYR A 486 -26.43 -49.75 -102.42
N GLY A 487 -27.76 -49.88 -102.59
CA GLY A 487 -28.76 -49.49 -101.58
C GLY A 487 -28.75 -50.32 -100.30
N ASP A 488 -28.55 -51.65 -100.40
CA ASP A 488 -28.68 -52.53 -99.23
C ASP A 488 -27.44 -52.47 -98.31
N ARG A 489 -26.24 -52.37 -98.90
CA ARG A 489 -24.98 -52.15 -98.12
C ARG A 489 -24.94 -50.78 -97.45
N LEU A 490 -25.59 -49.78 -98.05
CA LEU A 490 -25.78 -48.46 -97.47
C LEU A 490 -26.52 -48.55 -96.13
N LYS A 491 -27.55 -49.38 -96.03
CA LYS A 491 -28.42 -49.43 -94.85
C LYS A 491 -27.73 -50.03 -93.63
N GLU A 492 -27.07 -51.18 -93.79
CA GLU A 492 -26.41 -51.90 -92.69
C GLU A 492 -25.19 -51.13 -92.15
N GLY A 493 -24.42 -50.47 -93.03
CA GLY A 493 -23.31 -49.60 -92.62
C GLY A 493 -23.75 -48.32 -91.91
N LEU A 494 -24.92 -47.76 -92.26
CA LEU A 494 -25.48 -46.59 -91.56
C LEU A 494 -25.96 -46.91 -90.14
N GLU A 495 -26.32 -48.16 -89.85
CA GLU A 495 -26.84 -48.58 -88.54
C GLU A 495 -25.69 -48.74 -87.52
N ASP A 496 -24.60 -49.43 -87.88
CA ASP A 496 -23.36 -49.53 -87.07
C ASP A 496 -22.72 -48.15 -86.81
N VAL A 497 -22.64 -47.29 -87.84
CA VAL A 497 -22.18 -45.90 -87.66
C VAL A 497 -23.12 -45.11 -86.73
N GLY A 498 -24.43 -45.34 -86.79
CA GLY A 498 -25.43 -44.73 -85.91
C GLY A 498 -25.23 -45.11 -84.43
N GLU A 499 -25.01 -46.39 -84.13
CA GLU A 499 -24.74 -46.84 -82.75
C GLU A 499 -23.41 -46.29 -82.22
N ARG A 500 -22.34 -46.34 -83.02
CA ARG A 500 -21.01 -45.82 -82.64
C ARG A 500 -21.02 -44.31 -82.39
N LEU A 501 -21.68 -43.53 -83.25
CA LEU A 501 -21.84 -42.09 -83.03
C LEU A 501 -22.62 -41.82 -81.75
N SER A 502 -23.71 -42.56 -81.50
CA SER A 502 -24.53 -42.40 -80.29
C SER A 502 -23.73 -42.66 -79.01
N ALA A 503 -23.01 -43.79 -78.94
CA ALA A 503 -22.15 -44.12 -77.80
C ALA A 503 -20.99 -43.12 -77.63
N GLY A 504 -20.40 -42.64 -78.73
CA GLY A 504 -19.37 -41.60 -78.70
C GLY A 504 -19.91 -40.26 -78.18
N TYR A 505 -21.13 -39.86 -78.54
CA TYR A 505 -21.78 -38.65 -78.04
C TYR A 505 -22.11 -38.74 -76.54
N GLU A 506 -22.53 -39.89 -76.02
CA GLU A 506 -22.74 -40.07 -74.58
C GLU A 506 -21.42 -39.96 -73.79
N GLN A 507 -20.34 -40.56 -74.29
CA GLN A 507 -19.00 -40.43 -73.70
C GLN A 507 -18.48 -38.99 -73.75
N TYR A 508 -18.70 -38.29 -74.87
CA TYR A 508 -18.38 -36.87 -75.02
C TYR A 508 -19.12 -36.03 -73.98
N LEU A 509 -20.43 -36.21 -73.84
CA LEU A 509 -21.26 -35.49 -72.87
C LEU A 509 -20.82 -35.76 -71.42
N ALA A 510 -20.38 -36.98 -71.10
CA ALA A 510 -19.85 -37.33 -69.79
C ALA A 510 -18.50 -36.64 -69.50
N VAL A 511 -17.58 -36.58 -70.49
CA VAL A 511 -16.29 -35.88 -70.35
C VAL A 511 -16.48 -34.36 -70.26
N VAL A 512 -17.42 -33.78 -71.00
CA VAL A 512 -17.79 -32.36 -70.90
C VAL A 512 -18.28 -32.03 -69.49
N ARG A 513 -19.25 -32.78 -68.95
CA ARG A 513 -19.76 -32.57 -67.57
C ARG A 513 -18.68 -32.70 -66.50
N GLN A 514 -17.73 -33.63 -66.66
CA GLN A 514 -16.59 -33.75 -65.75
C GLN A 514 -15.65 -32.54 -65.87
N THR A 515 -15.44 -32.03 -67.09
CA THR A 515 -14.60 -30.85 -67.36
C THR A 515 -15.23 -29.57 -66.81
N GLU A 516 -16.55 -29.41 -66.94
CA GLU A 516 -17.33 -28.33 -66.30
C GLU A 516 -17.19 -28.37 -64.77
N SER A 517 -17.33 -29.55 -64.14
CA SER A 517 -17.16 -29.69 -62.69
C SER A 517 -15.74 -29.37 -62.22
N VAL A 518 -14.71 -29.69 -63.01
CA VAL A 518 -13.31 -29.33 -62.69
C VAL A 518 -13.05 -27.84 -62.93
N ASN A 519 -13.64 -27.23 -63.96
CA ASN A 519 -13.53 -25.79 -64.21
C ASN A 519 -14.21 -24.96 -63.10
N SER A 520 -15.42 -25.32 -62.66
CA SER A 520 -16.07 -24.66 -61.51
C SER A 520 -15.21 -24.72 -60.25
N LYS A 521 -14.66 -25.89 -59.91
CA LYS A 521 -13.73 -26.03 -58.76
C LYS A 521 -12.44 -25.24 -58.94
N LEU A 522 -11.95 -25.08 -60.18
CA LEU A 522 -10.83 -24.20 -60.47
C LEU A 522 -11.20 -22.72 -60.28
N GLU A 523 -12.40 -22.30 -60.63
CA GLU A 523 -12.89 -20.94 -60.40
C GLU A 523 -13.03 -20.65 -58.90
N ASP A 524 -13.63 -21.55 -58.12
CA ASP A 524 -13.73 -21.46 -56.66
C ASP A 524 -12.33 -21.32 -56.00
N VAL A 525 -11.40 -22.21 -56.35
CA VAL A 525 -10.03 -22.20 -55.82
C VAL A 525 -9.26 -20.95 -56.26
N ASN A 526 -9.44 -20.48 -57.50
CA ASN A 526 -8.86 -19.20 -57.93
C ASN A 526 -9.47 -18.02 -57.17
N GLY A 527 -10.78 -18.02 -56.90
CA GLY A 527 -11.46 -17.04 -56.05
C GLY A 527 -10.78 -16.94 -54.68
N ALA A 528 -10.75 -18.05 -53.95
CA ALA A 528 -10.12 -18.17 -52.64
C ALA A 528 -8.63 -17.74 -52.63
N ILE A 529 -7.86 -18.12 -53.66
CA ILE A 529 -6.47 -17.65 -53.81
C ILE A 529 -6.41 -16.12 -53.96
N THR A 530 -7.29 -15.51 -54.77
CA THR A 530 -7.27 -14.03 -54.90
C THR A 530 -7.73 -13.33 -53.64
N GLU A 531 -8.63 -13.91 -52.85
CA GLU A 531 -9.11 -13.35 -51.59
C GLU A 531 -8.03 -13.41 -50.50
N ALA A 532 -7.43 -14.58 -50.26
CA ALA A 532 -6.30 -14.70 -49.35
C ALA A 532 -5.09 -13.84 -49.78
N SER A 533 -4.84 -13.72 -51.09
CA SER A 533 -3.81 -12.80 -51.62
C SER A 533 -4.13 -11.32 -51.41
N LYS A 534 -5.41 -10.94 -51.30
CA LYS A 534 -5.84 -9.56 -50.97
C LYS A 534 -5.70 -9.32 -49.46
N THR A 535 -6.14 -10.25 -48.61
CA THR A 535 -6.07 -10.09 -47.15
C THR A 535 -4.63 -10.01 -46.66
N VAL A 536 -3.71 -10.86 -47.15
CA VAL A 536 -2.27 -10.77 -46.82
C VAL A 536 -1.70 -9.39 -47.13
N LYS A 537 -2.01 -8.83 -48.31
CA LYS A 537 -1.55 -7.48 -48.71
C LYS A 537 -2.19 -6.37 -47.88
N VAL A 538 -3.46 -6.47 -47.53
CA VAL A 538 -4.12 -5.53 -46.60
C VAL A 538 -3.40 -5.55 -45.26
N ASN A 539 -3.20 -6.74 -44.68
CA ASN A 539 -2.48 -6.93 -43.43
C ASN A 539 -1.04 -6.39 -43.47
N GLU A 540 -0.29 -6.60 -44.56
CA GLU A 540 1.04 -5.99 -44.74
C GLU A 540 1.00 -4.45 -44.72
N THR A 541 -0.01 -3.82 -45.34
CA THR A 541 -0.16 -2.35 -45.26
C THR A 541 -0.56 -1.87 -43.88
N GLN A 542 -1.33 -2.67 -43.13
CA GLN A 542 -1.67 -2.38 -41.73
C GLN A 542 -0.47 -2.53 -40.80
N ILE A 543 0.35 -3.60 -40.95
CA ILE A 543 1.62 -3.78 -40.23
C ILE A 543 2.52 -2.57 -40.45
N LYS A 544 2.71 -2.12 -41.69
CA LYS A 544 3.54 -0.94 -42.00
C LYS A 544 3.02 0.34 -41.33
N ARG A 545 1.70 0.56 -41.32
CA ARG A 545 1.06 1.72 -40.64
C ARG A 545 1.16 1.63 -39.11
N ALA A 546 0.99 0.44 -38.53
CA ALA A 546 1.11 0.22 -37.09
C ALA A 546 2.58 0.39 -36.63
N ALA A 547 3.55 -0.10 -37.41
CA ALA A 547 4.97 0.09 -37.14
C ALA A 547 5.37 1.57 -37.21
N GLN A 548 4.89 2.31 -38.22
CA GLN A 548 5.06 3.76 -38.29
C GLN A 548 4.47 4.48 -37.07
N LYS A 549 3.25 4.11 -36.64
CA LYS A 549 2.64 4.65 -35.41
C LYS A 549 3.49 4.36 -34.17
N ALA A 550 3.98 3.13 -34.03
CA ALA A 550 4.84 2.74 -32.90
C ALA A 550 6.16 3.53 -32.90
N GLN A 551 6.79 3.76 -34.06
CA GLN A 551 7.98 4.62 -34.19
C GLN A 551 7.68 6.09 -33.83
N THR A 552 6.55 6.65 -34.29
CA THR A 552 6.16 8.03 -33.91
C THR A 552 5.85 8.20 -32.42
N LEU A 553 5.35 7.15 -31.75
CA LEU A 553 5.14 7.16 -30.30
C LEU A 553 6.45 6.97 -29.51
N ALA A 554 7.40 6.20 -30.06
CA ALA A 554 8.71 5.94 -29.44
C ALA A 554 9.70 7.11 -29.61
N GLY A 555 9.52 7.97 -30.63
CA GLY A 555 10.46 9.04 -30.97
C GLY A 555 11.80 8.54 -31.54
N SER A 556 11.94 7.23 -31.76
CA SER A 556 13.14 6.55 -32.24
C SER A 556 12.76 5.46 -33.24
N GLN A 557 13.70 5.06 -34.10
CA GLN A 557 13.53 3.90 -34.97
C GLN A 557 13.64 2.58 -34.17
N ASP A 558 14.51 2.56 -33.15
CA ASP A 558 14.78 1.42 -32.28
C ASP A 558 13.81 1.40 -31.08
N ILE A 559 12.58 0.94 -31.35
CA ILE A 559 11.49 0.89 -30.36
C ILE A 559 11.90 0.06 -29.13
N GLU A 560 12.56 -1.08 -29.31
CA GLU A 560 12.97 -1.96 -28.20
C GLU A 560 14.00 -1.30 -27.28
N LYS A 561 14.94 -0.53 -27.84
CA LYS A 561 15.93 0.19 -27.03
C LYS A 561 15.27 1.32 -26.23
N ALA A 562 14.42 2.13 -26.86
CA ALA A 562 13.66 3.16 -26.15
C ALA A 562 12.80 2.55 -25.01
N LEU A 563 12.19 1.37 -25.24
CA LEU A 563 11.44 0.61 -24.25
C LEU A 563 12.28 -0.01 -23.12
N ALA A 564 13.60 -0.12 -23.29
CA ALA A 564 14.53 -0.57 -22.26
C ALA A 564 15.07 0.64 -21.47
N ASP A 565 15.55 1.67 -22.17
CA ASP A 565 16.04 2.92 -21.60
C ASP A 565 14.97 3.55 -20.67
N PHE A 566 13.70 3.63 -21.10
CA PHE A 566 12.61 4.15 -20.26
C PHE A 566 12.27 3.28 -19.04
N ARG A 567 12.50 1.96 -19.07
CA ARG A 567 12.27 1.11 -17.89
C ARG A 567 13.39 1.30 -16.87
N TYR A 568 14.62 1.44 -17.34
CA TYR A 568 15.75 1.74 -16.48
C TYR A 568 15.55 3.08 -15.76
N ASP A 569 15.13 4.13 -16.48
CA ASP A 569 14.77 5.43 -15.90
C ASP A 569 13.63 5.33 -14.84
N GLU A 570 12.59 4.51 -15.11
CA GLU A 570 11.45 4.29 -14.21
C GLU A 570 11.86 3.51 -12.95
N GLU A 571 12.63 2.44 -13.10
CA GLU A 571 13.12 1.58 -12.01
C GLU A 571 14.17 2.27 -11.14
N ASP A 572 15.09 3.05 -11.74
CA ASP A 572 16.08 3.87 -11.03
C ASP A 572 15.38 4.92 -10.16
N THR A 573 14.40 5.67 -10.72
CA THR A 573 13.67 6.69 -9.95
C THR A 573 12.70 6.12 -8.90
N GLU A 574 12.09 4.95 -9.12
CA GLU A 574 11.40 4.22 -8.05
C GLU A 574 12.35 3.84 -6.91
N SER A 575 13.55 3.34 -7.24
CA SER A 575 14.57 2.96 -6.24
C SER A 575 15.09 4.15 -5.43
N GLU A 576 15.32 5.31 -6.07
CA GLU A 576 15.70 6.55 -5.39
C GLU A 576 14.58 7.08 -4.48
N ILE A 577 13.31 7.02 -4.92
CA ILE A 577 12.16 7.40 -4.09
C ILE A 577 12.08 6.51 -2.84
N GLN A 578 12.29 5.18 -2.99
CA GLN A 578 12.32 4.29 -1.84
C GLN A 578 13.50 4.59 -0.91
N ALA A 579 14.72 4.71 -1.44
CA ALA A 579 15.92 5.01 -0.65
C ALA A 579 15.80 6.36 0.11
N LEU A 580 15.27 7.39 -0.54
CA LEU A 580 14.98 8.68 0.11
C LEU A 580 13.86 8.57 1.14
N SER A 581 12.84 7.73 0.93
CA SER A 581 11.78 7.48 1.91
C SER A 581 12.27 6.70 3.14
N GLU A 582 13.25 5.81 2.96
CA GLU A 582 13.91 5.10 4.06
C GLU A 582 14.83 6.05 4.84
N ALA A 583 15.61 6.89 4.15
CA ALA A 583 16.43 7.94 4.75
C ALA A 583 15.59 8.99 5.51
N ARG A 584 14.43 9.36 4.98
CA ARG A 584 13.44 10.19 5.66
C ARG A 584 12.99 9.54 6.98
N GLN A 585 12.69 8.24 6.95
CA GLN A 585 12.24 7.51 8.13
C GLN A 585 13.36 7.33 9.18
N THR A 586 14.65 7.31 8.79
CA THR A 586 15.76 7.37 9.75
C THR A 586 15.90 8.76 10.36
N ALA A 587 15.88 9.82 9.55
CA ALA A 587 15.93 11.21 10.04
C ALA A 587 14.75 11.58 10.96
N GLU A 588 13.54 11.07 10.70
CA GLU A 588 12.38 11.21 11.61
C GLU A 588 12.59 10.51 12.96
N LYS A 589 13.23 9.33 12.97
CA LYS A 589 13.59 8.65 14.24
C LYS A 589 14.66 9.42 15.00
N GLU A 590 15.58 10.09 14.30
CA GLU A 590 16.67 10.86 14.90
C GLU A 590 16.17 12.19 15.47
N THR A 591 15.43 12.99 14.67
CA THR A 591 14.76 14.21 15.17
C THR A 591 13.83 13.92 16.35
N PHE A 592 13.16 12.77 16.40
CA PHE A 592 12.37 12.37 17.57
C PHE A 592 13.24 12.14 18.82
N LYS A 593 14.41 11.50 18.70
CA LYS A 593 15.38 11.38 19.82
C LYS A 593 15.86 12.76 20.27
N SER A 594 16.16 13.66 19.33
CA SER A 594 16.67 15.02 19.61
C SER A 594 15.61 15.92 20.23
N LYS A 595 14.34 15.82 19.80
CA LYS A 595 13.20 16.48 20.47
C LYS A 595 13.03 15.98 21.90
N LEU A 596 13.13 14.66 22.13
CA LEU A 596 13.08 14.08 23.48
C LEU A 596 14.29 14.49 24.34
N ALA A 597 15.46 14.72 23.75
CA ALA A 597 16.63 15.26 24.44
C ALA A 597 16.46 16.76 24.76
N TYR A 598 15.88 17.54 23.84
CA TYR A 598 15.57 18.95 24.02
C TYR A 598 14.59 19.17 25.18
N GLU A 599 13.47 18.45 25.18
CA GLU A 599 12.47 18.49 26.26
C GLU A 599 13.10 18.18 27.64
N LYS A 600 14.01 17.19 27.70
CA LYS A 600 14.76 16.88 28.93
C LYS A 600 15.72 18.00 29.33
N ALA A 601 16.45 18.59 28.39
CA ALA A 601 17.40 19.67 28.66
C ALA A 601 16.66 20.96 29.09
N GLN A 602 15.55 21.29 28.44
CA GLN A 602 14.66 22.38 28.84
C GLN A 602 14.07 22.13 30.23
N TRP A 603 13.52 20.94 30.50
CA TRP A 603 12.97 20.62 31.83
C TRP A 603 14.04 20.71 32.94
N LEU A 604 15.26 20.23 32.68
CA LEU A 604 16.39 20.37 33.61
C LEU A 604 16.76 21.84 33.84
N TYR A 605 16.83 22.65 32.79
CA TYR A 605 17.07 24.10 32.90
C TYR A 605 15.96 24.79 33.69
N GLU A 606 14.68 24.58 33.34
CA GLU A 606 13.55 25.15 34.06
C GLU A 606 13.51 24.74 35.54
N ASN A 607 13.81 23.48 35.85
CA ASN A 607 13.88 23.01 37.22
C ASN A 607 15.05 23.66 37.98
N LYS A 608 16.21 23.86 37.34
CA LYS A 608 17.35 24.58 37.94
C LYS A 608 17.09 26.07 38.11
N CYS A 609 16.35 26.71 37.21
CA CYS A 609 15.82 28.06 37.43
C CYS A 609 14.92 28.09 38.66
N ARG A 610 13.90 27.22 38.75
CA ARG A 610 12.99 27.16 39.91
C ARG A 610 13.71 26.88 41.23
N GLU A 611 14.70 25.99 41.25
CA GLU A 611 15.53 25.73 42.43
C GLU A 611 16.37 26.95 42.84
N TYR A 612 16.96 27.65 41.87
CA TYR A 612 17.70 28.91 42.10
C TYR A 612 16.76 30.00 42.62
N ASP A 613 15.65 30.24 41.94
CA ASP A 613 14.69 31.31 42.25
C ASP A 613 14.09 31.12 43.65
N LEU A 614 13.71 29.89 44.03
CA LEU A 614 13.19 29.58 45.37
C LEU A 614 14.22 29.81 46.48
N LEU A 615 15.49 29.44 46.27
CA LEU A 615 16.55 29.65 47.25
C LEU A 615 17.04 31.10 47.29
N PHE A 616 16.96 31.83 46.17
CA PHE A 616 17.18 33.27 46.10
C PHE A 616 16.09 34.00 46.91
N ASP A 617 14.82 33.67 46.70
CA ASP A 617 13.68 34.19 47.46
C ASP A 617 13.80 33.92 48.97
N GLU A 618 14.23 32.72 49.35
CA GLU A 618 14.41 32.33 50.76
C GLU A 618 15.56 33.10 51.42
N LEU A 619 16.71 33.21 50.73
CA LEU A 619 17.86 34.00 51.17
C LEU A 619 17.55 35.49 51.24
N GLN A 620 16.84 36.04 50.24
CA GLN A 620 16.49 37.46 50.20
C GLN A 620 15.55 37.83 51.36
N LYS A 621 14.62 36.96 51.75
CA LYS A 621 13.78 37.15 52.94
C LYS A 621 14.62 37.10 54.22
N GLN A 622 15.44 36.05 54.38
CA GLN A 622 16.29 35.86 55.57
C GLN A 622 17.39 36.93 55.73
N LEU A 623 17.76 37.63 54.66
CA LEU A 623 18.69 38.75 54.69
C LEU A 623 17.98 40.11 54.80
N ALA A 624 16.75 40.25 54.29
CA ALA A 624 15.92 41.44 54.52
C ALA A 624 15.60 41.62 56.01
N ASP A 625 15.36 40.53 56.74
CA ASP A 625 15.19 40.52 58.21
C ASP A 625 16.41 41.10 58.97
N GLU A 626 17.61 41.00 58.39
CA GLU A 626 18.86 41.56 58.93
C GLU A 626 19.27 42.91 58.29
N GLY A 627 18.54 43.37 57.27
CA GLY A 627 18.78 44.62 56.54
C GLY A 627 19.88 44.55 55.48
N LEU A 628 20.10 43.40 54.84
CA LEU A 628 21.20 43.13 53.91
C LEU A 628 20.72 42.58 52.56
N THR A 629 21.53 42.75 51.51
CA THR A 629 21.35 42.07 50.21
C THR A 629 22.21 40.79 50.12
N VAL A 630 21.88 39.90 49.17
CA VAL A 630 22.62 38.64 48.93
C VAL A 630 24.10 38.90 48.59
N GLU A 631 24.38 39.97 47.83
CA GLU A 631 25.75 40.39 47.48
C GLU A 631 26.52 40.90 48.69
N GLN A 632 25.89 41.73 49.54
CA GLN A 632 26.50 42.23 50.78
C GLN A 632 26.74 41.10 51.78
N ALA A 633 25.82 40.15 51.89
CA ALA A 633 25.97 38.95 52.72
C ALA A 633 27.17 38.09 52.29
N ALA A 634 27.43 37.98 50.98
CA ALA A 634 28.59 37.26 50.46
C ALA A 634 29.94 37.95 50.77
N ALA A 635 29.96 39.27 51.06
CA ALA A 635 31.16 39.97 51.49
C ALA A 635 31.57 39.64 52.94
N PHE A 636 30.58 39.42 53.83
CA PHE A 636 30.83 39.07 55.23
C PHE A 636 31.46 37.68 55.45
N GLU A 637 31.49 36.81 54.43
CA GLU A 637 32.19 35.51 54.52
C GLU A 637 33.71 35.63 54.64
N GLY A 638 34.30 36.80 54.32
CA GLY A 638 35.75 37.00 54.22
C GLY A 638 36.40 37.76 55.39
N GLU A 639 35.64 38.24 56.37
CA GLU A 639 36.17 39.11 57.43
C GLU A 639 36.47 38.35 58.74
N ASP A 640 37.68 38.53 59.28
CA ASP A 640 38.06 37.97 60.58
C ASP A 640 37.24 38.57 61.74
N ASP A 641 36.63 37.71 62.56
CA ASP A 641 36.02 38.09 63.85
C ASP A 641 37.05 38.19 64.99
N SER A 642 38.28 37.70 64.77
CA SER A 642 39.37 37.68 65.75
C SER A 642 39.64 39.04 66.44
N PRO A 643 39.70 40.20 65.75
CA PRO A 643 39.90 41.49 66.40
C PRO A 643 38.72 41.90 67.29
N LEU A 644 37.47 41.75 66.81
CA LEU A 644 36.26 42.10 67.56
C LEU A 644 36.13 41.24 68.84
N GLN A 645 36.38 39.93 68.73
CA GLN A 645 36.40 39.02 69.87
C GLN A 645 37.47 39.40 70.90
N LYS A 646 38.67 39.80 70.46
CA LYS A 646 39.75 40.27 71.34
C LYS A 646 39.41 41.60 72.02
N GLU A 647 38.68 42.51 71.36
CA GLU A 647 38.26 43.78 71.95
C GLU A 647 37.18 43.56 73.02
N ILE A 648 36.14 42.77 72.70
CA ILE A 648 35.07 42.41 73.64
C ILE A 648 35.64 41.66 74.87
N ALA A 649 36.51 40.65 74.66
CA ALA A 649 37.11 39.90 75.76
C ALA A 649 38.04 40.75 76.64
N ARG A 650 38.75 41.73 76.07
CA ARG A 650 39.54 42.72 76.84
C ARG A 650 38.63 43.63 77.64
N TYR A 651 37.52 44.10 77.06
CA TYR A 651 36.54 44.92 77.75
C TYR A 651 35.93 44.18 78.95
N ASP A 652 35.45 42.94 78.75
CA ASP A 652 34.84 42.17 79.83
C ASP A 652 35.85 41.82 80.94
N ALA A 653 37.09 41.44 80.59
CA ALA A 653 38.15 41.23 81.58
C ALA A 653 38.52 42.51 82.34
N MET A 654 38.48 43.68 81.70
CA MET A 654 38.76 44.97 82.34
C MET A 654 37.58 45.42 83.22
N LYS A 655 36.34 45.21 82.77
CA LYS A 655 35.11 45.44 83.54
C LYS A 655 35.05 44.55 84.78
N GLU A 656 35.36 43.26 84.63
CA GLU A 656 35.36 42.32 85.75
C GLU A 656 36.52 42.57 86.71
N SER A 657 37.73 42.87 86.23
CA SER A 657 38.86 43.18 87.13
C SER A 657 38.68 44.50 87.87
N LEU A 658 38.09 45.54 87.24
CA LEU A 658 37.70 46.76 87.94
C LEU A 658 36.55 46.52 88.93
N ALA A 659 35.52 45.74 88.55
CA ALA A 659 34.44 45.37 89.47
C ALA A 659 34.97 44.61 90.69
N ARG A 660 35.75 43.54 90.49
CA ARG A 660 36.40 42.77 91.57
C ARG A 660 37.32 43.64 92.43
N ARG A 661 37.95 44.68 91.86
CA ARG A 661 38.84 45.61 92.59
C ARG A 661 38.06 46.65 93.41
N ILE A 662 36.95 47.17 92.88
CA ILE A 662 35.97 47.96 93.64
C ILE A 662 35.39 47.12 94.78
N GLU A 663 35.01 45.88 94.50
CA GLU A 663 34.47 44.93 95.48
C GLU A 663 35.51 44.57 96.56
N SER A 664 36.79 44.37 96.19
CA SER A 664 37.85 44.14 97.17
C SER A 664 38.14 45.37 98.04
N TYR A 665 38.14 46.58 97.47
CA TYR A 665 38.30 47.80 98.26
C TYR A 665 37.09 48.05 99.17
N ARG A 666 35.85 47.77 98.71
CA ARG A 666 34.64 47.77 99.56
C ARG A 666 34.71 46.74 100.68
N GLY A 667 35.13 45.51 100.38
CA GLY A 667 35.27 44.43 101.36
C GLY A 667 36.36 44.71 102.41
N ILE A 668 37.48 45.32 102.01
CA ILE A 668 38.51 45.81 102.95
C ILE A 668 37.93 46.89 103.88
N VAL A 669 37.05 47.76 103.38
CA VAL A 669 36.34 48.78 104.17
C VAL A 669 35.20 48.21 105.04
N GLN A 670 34.69 47.00 104.75
CA GLN A 670 33.52 46.40 105.42
C GLN A 670 33.80 45.27 106.42
N ASN A 671 35.07 44.96 106.69
CA ASN A 671 35.58 44.07 107.75
C ASN A 671 35.36 42.53 107.62
N THR A 672 36.35 41.82 108.18
CA THR A 672 36.30 40.50 108.86
C THR A 672 35.52 39.31 108.26
N LEU A 673 36.32 38.34 107.77
CA LEU A 673 36.13 36.87 107.84
C LEU A 673 34.99 36.20 107.02
N PRO A 674 35.27 35.05 106.36
CA PRO A 674 34.28 34.32 105.56
C PRO A 674 33.45 33.30 106.37
N THR A 675 32.29 32.91 105.84
CA THR A 675 31.42 31.85 106.38
C THR A 675 30.95 30.84 105.32
N ALA A 676 30.48 29.67 105.76
CA ALA A 676 30.47 28.40 105.01
C ALA A 676 29.38 28.23 103.93
N GLU A 677 28.95 29.28 103.23
CA GLU A 677 27.96 29.16 102.15
C GLU A 677 28.51 28.57 100.84
N THR A 678 29.81 28.75 100.59
CA THR A 678 30.45 28.40 99.31
C THR A 678 30.46 26.89 99.02
N GLU A 679 30.58 26.04 100.04
CA GLU A 679 30.56 24.59 99.86
C GLU A 679 29.15 24.04 99.59
N ARG A 680 28.10 24.60 100.23
CA ARG A 680 26.70 24.22 99.99
C ARG A 680 26.31 24.49 98.53
N LYS A 681 26.58 25.70 98.04
CA LYS A 681 26.32 26.10 96.65
C LYS A 681 27.10 25.26 95.63
N ARG A 682 28.28 24.73 96.00
CA ARG A 682 29.09 23.84 95.15
C ARG A 682 28.53 22.42 95.03
N LEU A 683 27.95 21.87 96.10
CA LEU A 683 27.25 20.58 96.08
C LEU A 683 25.93 20.65 95.29
N GLU A 684 25.23 21.77 95.38
CA GLU A 684 23.98 22.03 94.64
C GLU A 684 24.21 22.14 93.13
N LEU A 685 25.28 22.82 92.72
CA LEU A 685 25.75 22.86 91.32
C LEU A 685 26.01 21.45 90.75
N GLN A 686 26.76 20.60 91.47
CA GLN A 686 27.05 19.23 91.02
C GLN A 686 25.81 18.33 90.91
N ARG A 687 24.71 18.68 91.59
CA ARG A 687 23.43 18.00 91.41
C ARG A 687 22.75 18.43 90.11
N LEU A 688 22.62 19.75 89.90
CA LEU A 688 21.99 20.31 88.71
C LEU A 688 22.75 19.93 87.42
N GLU A 689 24.08 19.82 87.46
CA GLU A 689 24.89 19.34 86.33
C GLU A 689 24.56 17.89 85.93
N ARG A 690 24.22 17.02 86.89
CA ARG A 690 23.80 15.63 86.60
C ARG A 690 22.41 15.57 86.00
N GLU A 691 21.46 16.29 86.61
CA GLU A 691 20.08 16.38 86.11
C GLU A 691 20.04 16.95 84.68
N ARG A 692 20.92 17.93 84.35
CA ARG A 692 21.10 18.44 82.98
C ARG A 692 21.63 17.38 82.00
N GLN A 693 22.64 16.61 82.40
CA GLN A 693 23.24 15.56 81.54
C GLN A 693 22.27 14.40 81.26
N GLU A 694 21.34 14.09 82.17
CA GLU A 694 20.28 13.11 81.89
C GLU A 694 19.23 13.64 80.92
N GLN A 695 18.83 14.91 81.05
CA GLN A 695 17.91 15.54 80.08
C GLN A 695 18.54 15.66 78.68
N GLU A 696 19.82 16.03 78.57
CA GLU A 696 20.54 16.07 77.29
C GLU A 696 20.60 14.69 76.61
N LYS A 697 20.83 13.61 77.36
CA LYS A 697 20.81 12.24 76.84
C LYS A 697 19.43 11.83 76.33
N GLN A 698 18.37 12.10 77.10
CA GLN A 698 17.00 11.81 76.68
C GLN A 698 16.60 12.60 75.42
N LEU A 699 16.96 13.88 75.34
CA LEU A 699 16.66 14.73 74.19
C LEU A 699 17.46 14.31 72.94
N ALA A 700 18.71 13.89 73.10
CA ALA A 700 19.50 13.28 72.03
C ALA A 700 18.90 11.94 71.54
N GLU A 701 18.42 11.08 72.44
CA GLU A 701 17.81 9.80 72.06
C GLU A 701 16.47 9.98 71.35
N VAL A 702 15.62 10.89 71.83
CA VAL A 702 14.37 11.28 71.15
C VAL A 702 14.68 11.87 69.77
N SER A 703 15.66 12.76 69.66
CA SER A 703 16.08 13.36 68.39
C SER A 703 16.58 12.30 67.40
N ARG A 704 17.37 11.31 67.88
CA ARG A 704 17.82 10.17 67.07
C ARG A 704 16.64 9.32 66.59
N ARG A 705 15.72 8.92 67.47
CA ARG A 705 14.52 8.15 67.10
C ARG A 705 13.65 8.94 66.10
N PHE A 706 13.56 10.26 66.24
CA PHE A 706 12.83 11.13 65.32
C PHE A 706 13.52 11.21 63.95
N ALA A 707 14.86 11.32 63.91
CA ALA A 707 15.66 11.31 62.69
C ALA A 707 15.60 9.96 61.95
N GLU A 708 15.65 8.83 62.66
CA GLU A 708 15.48 7.49 62.09
C GLU A 708 14.04 7.30 61.54
N SER A 709 13.02 7.85 62.22
CA SER A 709 11.64 7.94 61.72
C SER A 709 11.55 8.83 60.47
N ALA A 710 12.21 10.00 60.47
CA ALA A 710 12.20 10.94 59.36
C ALA A 710 12.90 10.35 58.12
N ALA A 711 14.04 9.69 58.28
CA ALA A 711 14.73 8.99 57.21
C ALA A 711 13.87 7.85 56.61
N LYS A 712 13.14 7.10 57.45
CA LYS A 712 12.18 6.09 56.98
C LYS A 712 11.01 6.72 56.21
N ARG A 713 10.46 7.85 56.69
CA ARG A 713 9.40 8.59 55.98
C ARG A 713 9.88 9.17 54.66
N ILE A 714 11.06 9.82 54.63
CA ILE A 714 11.67 10.41 53.43
C ILE A 714 11.89 9.33 52.38
N LYS A 715 12.44 8.17 52.75
CA LYS A 715 12.59 7.02 51.83
C LYS A 715 11.24 6.49 51.34
N ALA A 716 10.22 6.43 52.19
CA ALA A 716 8.87 6.03 51.79
C ALA A 716 8.21 7.06 50.83
N THR A 717 8.41 8.37 51.04
CA THR A 717 7.92 9.41 50.12
C THR A 717 8.71 9.46 48.82
N ALA A 718 10.01 9.16 48.82
CA ALA A 718 10.82 9.02 47.61
C ALA A 718 10.31 7.85 46.76
N ALA A 719 10.18 6.66 47.35
CA ALA A 719 9.60 5.50 46.68
C ALA A 719 8.16 5.75 46.20
N ALA A 720 7.34 6.48 46.97
CA ALA A 720 5.99 6.87 46.55
C ALA A 720 6.00 7.92 45.41
N ALA A 721 7.01 8.78 45.33
CA ALA A 721 7.20 9.72 44.23
C ALA A 721 7.67 8.99 42.96
N GLU A 722 8.63 8.05 43.07
CA GLU A 722 9.06 7.17 41.99
C GLU A 722 7.90 6.32 41.44
N VAL A 723 7.08 5.72 42.31
CA VAL A 723 5.88 4.99 41.89
C VAL A 723 4.86 5.92 41.21
N ARG A 724 4.78 7.21 41.57
CA ARG A 724 3.94 8.19 40.88
C ARG A 724 4.50 8.60 39.52
N THR A 725 5.80 8.89 39.41
CA THR A 725 6.42 9.25 38.12
C THR A 725 6.41 8.08 37.15
N LEU A 726 6.65 6.85 37.62
CA LEU A 726 6.52 5.63 36.82
C LEU A 726 5.07 5.38 36.36
N ASN A 727 4.07 5.65 37.21
CA ASN A 727 2.66 5.55 36.78
C ASN A 727 2.26 6.66 35.80
N ALA A 728 2.77 7.88 35.94
CA ALA A 728 2.55 8.96 34.98
C ALA A 728 3.22 8.66 33.62
N LEU A 729 4.45 8.13 33.64
CA LEU A 729 5.13 7.57 32.47
C LEU A 729 4.29 6.46 31.83
N LYS A 730 3.79 5.50 32.62
CA LYS A 730 2.92 4.42 32.12
C LYS A 730 1.64 4.97 31.47
N GLN A 731 0.98 5.97 32.06
CA GLN A 731 -0.20 6.60 31.47
C GLN A 731 0.11 7.34 30.15
N SER A 732 1.23 8.07 30.09
CA SER A 732 1.71 8.74 28.87
C SER A 732 2.06 7.74 27.76
N LEU A 733 2.83 6.70 28.08
CA LEU A 733 3.18 5.62 27.15
C LEU A 733 1.95 4.84 26.67
N SER A 734 0.93 4.67 27.52
CA SER A 734 -0.32 3.99 27.17
C SER A 734 -1.25 4.79 26.24
N HIS A 735 -1.09 6.13 26.15
CA HIS A 735 -1.84 6.94 25.18
C HIS A 735 -1.40 6.66 23.74
N ASN A 736 -0.17 6.19 23.52
CA ASN A 736 0.34 5.86 22.20
C ASN A 736 0.32 4.34 21.99
N LYS A 737 -0.74 3.84 21.33
CA LYS A 737 -0.99 2.40 21.14
C LYS A 737 0.20 1.62 20.57
N MET A 738 0.96 2.24 19.66
CA MET A 738 2.17 1.65 19.07
C MET A 738 3.25 1.38 20.13
N VAL A 739 3.45 2.32 21.05
CA VAL A 739 4.44 2.25 22.12
C VAL A 739 4.02 1.25 23.20
N ALA A 740 2.71 1.16 23.51
CA ALA A 740 2.19 0.13 24.41
C ALA A 740 2.47 -1.29 23.90
N VAL A 741 2.24 -1.57 22.61
CA VAL A 741 2.53 -2.88 21.99
C VAL A 741 4.04 -3.18 22.02
N LEU A 742 4.89 -2.22 21.65
CA LEU A 742 6.35 -2.39 21.69
C LEU A 742 6.90 -2.64 23.11
N ILE A 743 6.28 -2.03 24.13
CA ILE A 743 6.61 -2.29 25.54
C ILE A 743 6.18 -3.71 25.93
N GLU A 744 4.97 -4.14 25.57
CA GLU A 744 4.52 -5.51 25.82
C GLU A 744 5.40 -6.57 25.14
N GLU A 745 5.79 -6.36 23.88
CA GLU A 745 6.70 -7.27 23.16
C GLU A 745 8.07 -7.32 23.83
N LYS A 746 8.62 -6.17 24.25
CA LYS A 746 9.92 -6.11 24.93
C LYS A 746 9.87 -6.76 26.32
N ILE A 747 8.76 -6.61 27.07
CA ILE A 747 8.53 -7.34 28.33
C ILE A 747 8.45 -8.84 28.05
N LYS A 748 7.67 -9.28 27.05
CA LYS A 748 7.55 -10.70 26.67
C LYS A 748 8.91 -11.30 26.27
N SER A 749 9.77 -10.56 25.56
CA SER A 749 11.13 -11.03 25.24
C SER A 749 12.05 -11.11 26.46
N LEU A 750 12.00 -10.12 27.36
CA LEU A 750 12.80 -10.10 28.59
C LEU A 750 12.38 -11.22 29.57
N LEU A 751 11.07 -11.49 29.69
CA LEU A 751 10.59 -12.62 30.51
C LEU A 751 10.95 -13.97 29.88
N LYS A 752 11.04 -14.07 28.55
CA LYS A 752 11.52 -15.28 27.85
C LYS A 752 13.02 -15.52 28.07
N THR A 753 13.87 -14.50 28.01
CA THR A 753 15.30 -14.65 28.33
C THR A 753 15.54 -14.91 29.82
N ALA A 754 14.78 -14.26 30.71
CA ALA A 754 14.79 -14.58 32.14
C ALA A 754 14.42 -16.05 32.39
N SER A 755 13.38 -16.57 31.71
CA SER A 755 12.95 -17.97 31.86
C SER A 755 14.05 -18.95 31.47
N ALA A 756 14.80 -18.66 30.40
CA ALA A 756 15.95 -19.46 30.00
C ALA A 756 17.08 -19.44 31.06
N TYR A 757 17.39 -18.29 31.64
CA TYR A 757 18.37 -18.21 32.74
C TYR A 757 17.90 -18.92 34.02
N TYR A 758 16.62 -18.82 34.37
CA TYR A 758 16.07 -19.49 35.56
C TYR A 758 16.03 -21.00 35.40
N ALA A 759 15.73 -21.51 34.20
CA ALA A 759 15.85 -22.93 33.88
C ALA A 759 17.30 -23.41 33.97
N ALA A 760 18.28 -22.63 33.49
CA ALA A 760 19.71 -22.95 33.63
C ALA A 760 20.18 -22.96 35.10
N PHE A 761 19.64 -22.09 35.94
CA PHE A 761 19.98 -22.03 37.37
C PHE A 761 19.32 -23.12 38.20
N THR A 762 18.00 -23.28 38.11
CA THR A 762 17.23 -24.25 38.93
C THR A 762 17.23 -25.67 38.37
N GLY A 763 17.43 -25.84 37.05
CA GLY A 763 17.17 -27.09 36.35
C GLY A 763 15.68 -27.40 36.12
N SER A 764 14.78 -26.44 36.43
CA SER A 764 13.33 -26.60 36.29
C SER A 764 12.77 -25.75 35.15
N VAL A 765 11.82 -26.28 34.38
CA VAL A 765 11.21 -25.59 33.22
C VAL A 765 10.04 -24.71 33.67
N GLN A 766 10.26 -23.86 34.66
CA GLN A 766 9.28 -22.87 35.12
C GLN A 766 9.36 -21.60 34.26
N THR A 767 8.22 -20.96 34.04
CA THR A 767 8.08 -19.81 33.14
C THR A 767 7.76 -18.52 33.90
N PHE A 768 8.36 -17.40 33.49
CA PHE A 768 7.95 -16.08 33.98
C PHE A 768 6.78 -15.54 33.16
N ALA A 769 5.73 -15.09 33.86
CA ALA A 769 4.59 -14.40 33.26
C ALA A 769 4.27 -13.12 34.02
N GLU A 770 4.00 -12.02 33.32
CA GLU A 770 3.43 -10.82 33.95
C GLU A 770 1.94 -11.04 34.23
N LYS A 771 1.51 -10.73 35.46
CA LYS A 771 0.10 -10.55 35.81
C LYS A 771 -0.03 -9.22 36.56
N GLN A 772 -0.81 -8.29 36.01
CA GLN A 772 -1.14 -6.99 36.62
C GLN A 772 0.09 -6.17 37.09
N GLY A 773 1.18 -6.12 36.30
CA GLY A 773 2.40 -5.41 36.69
C GLY A 773 3.26 -6.11 37.75
N ARG A 774 2.96 -7.37 38.09
CA ARG A 774 3.85 -8.22 38.90
C ARG A 774 4.35 -9.39 38.07
N VAL A 775 5.63 -9.72 38.23
CA VAL A 775 6.21 -10.95 37.66
C VAL A 775 5.80 -12.13 38.54
N THR A 776 5.30 -13.18 37.90
CA THR A 776 4.95 -14.47 38.52
C THR A 776 5.78 -15.59 37.91
N VAL A 777 6.11 -16.61 38.70
CA VAL A 777 6.81 -17.82 38.26
C VAL A 777 5.80 -18.97 38.28
N ASP A 778 5.44 -19.52 37.12
CA ASP A 778 4.31 -20.43 36.93
C ASP A 778 3.04 -20.01 37.70
N GLY A 779 2.74 -18.71 37.64
CA GLY A 779 1.58 -18.10 38.29
C GLY A 779 1.70 -17.85 39.80
N LYS A 780 2.77 -18.29 40.47
CA LYS A 780 3.06 -17.93 41.87
C LYS A 780 3.67 -16.52 41.95
N PRO A 781 3.20 -15.64 42.84
CA PRO A 781 3.83 -14.34 43.07
C PRO A 781 5.17 -14.51 43.80
N TYR A 782 6.15 -13.66 43.48
CA TYR A 782 7.53 -13.70 44.00
C TYR A 782 7.60 -13.87 45.53
N ASP A 783 6.73 -13.20 46.28
CA ASP A 783 6.66 -13.24 47.74
C ASP A 783 6.45 -14.67 48.31
N THR A 784 5.85 -15.58 47.54
CA THR A 784 5.52 -16.97 47.94
C THR A 784 6.56 -18.02 47.55
N LEU A 785 7.61 -17.64 46.82
CA LEU A 785 8.70 -18.54 46.42
C LEU A 785 9.64 -18.89 47.61
N SER A 786 10.41 -19.98 47.50
CA SER A 786 11.44 -20.32 48.49
C SER A 786 12.58 -19.27 48.49
N PRO A 787 13.44 -19.20 49.52
CA PRO A 787 14.59 -18.29 49.51
C PRO A 787 15.54 -18.54 48.32
N GLU A 788 15.67 -19.80 47.91
CA GLU A 788 16.53 -20.24 46.81
C GLU A 788 15.93 -19.82 45.47
N ASP A 789 14.64 -20.11 45.26
CA ASP A 789 13.88 -19.71 44.06
C ASP A 789 13.79 -18.19 43.93
N LYS A 790 13.62 -17.45 45.04
CA LYS A 790 13.64 -15.97 45.07
C LYS A 790 14.98 -15.44 44.57
N THR A 791 16.07 -16.00 45.06
CA THR A 791 17.43 -15.60 44.69
C THR A 791 17.69 -15.91 43.21
N ALA A 792 17.35 -17.12 42.76
CA ALA A 792 17.47 -17.52 41.35
C ALA A 792 16.60 -16.62 40.44
N ALA A 793 15.34 -16.38 40.80
CA ALA A 793 14.41 -15.54 40.01
C ALA A 793 14.89 -14.10 39.89
N TYR A 794 15.38 -13.50 40.99
CA TYR A 794 15.95 -12.16 40.99
C TYR A 794 17.16 -12.06 40.06
N VAL A 795 18.12 -12.99 40.18
CA VAL A 795 19.33 -13.01 39.33
C VAL A 795 18.99 -13.26 37.86
N SER A 796 18.02 -14.12 37.55
CA SER A 796 17.56 -14.36 36.18
C SER A 796 16.93 -13.13 35.53
N LEU A 797 16.13 -12.35 36.26
CA LEU A 797 15.53 -11.11 35.76
C LEU A 797 16.58 -10.01 35.57
N LEU A 798 17.59 -9.94 36.45
CA LEU A 798 18.69 -8.98 36.35
C LEU A 798 19.61 -9.29 35.15
N LEU A 799 19.92 -10.56 34.90
CA LEU A 799 20.70 -11.01 33.73
C LEU A 799 19.94 -10.94 32.41
N ALA A 800 18.60 -10.90 32.45
CA ALA A 800 17.78 -10.72 31.25
C ALA A 800 17.80 -9.28 30.73
N SER A 801 18.08 -8.29 31.59
CA SER A 801 18.18 -6.88 31.19
C SER A 801 19.44 -6.62 30.36
N PRO A 802 19.38 -5.89 29.23
CA PRO A 802 20.56 -5.42 28.54
C PRO A 802 21.31 -4.41 29.43
N LEU A 803 22.62 -4.61 29.55
CA LEU A 803 23.59 -3.73 30.22
C LEU A 803 24.87 -3.74 29.38
N ASP A 804 25.40 -2.56 29.08
CA ASP A 804 26.60 -2.40 28.25
C ASP A 804 27.86 -2.50 29.13
N GLY A 805 28.62 -3.61 29.00
CA GLY A 805 29.92 -3.77 29.66
C GLY A 805 30.20 -5.18 30.20
N GLU A 806 31.32 -5.32 30.93
CA GLU A 806 31.62 -6.56 31.65
C GLU A 806 30.63 -6.79 32.80
N ARG A 807 30.14 -8.03 32.91
CA ARG A 807 29.09 -8.38 33.89
C ARG A 807 29.63 -8.47 35.31
N GLN A 808 29.46 -7.38 36.06
CA GLN A 808 29.62 -7.33 37.51
C GLN A 808 28.24 -7.22 38.17
N LEU A 809 27.85 -8.25 38.94
CA LEU A 809 26.64 -8.24 39.76
C LEU A 809 27.01 -7.94 41.22
N VAL A 810 26.47 -6.84 41.75
CA VAL A 810 26.57 -6.45 43.18
C VAL A 810 25.24 -6.74 43.86
N PHE A 811 25.28 -7.39 45.03
CA PHE A 811 24.09 -7.75 45.81
C PHE A 811 23.90 -6.80 47.01
N GLU A 812 22.66 -6.38 47.27
CA GLU A 812 22.31 -5.74 48.55
C GLU A 812 22.23 -6.78 49.69
N GLU A 813 22.50 -6.36 50.93
CA GLU A 813 22.41 -7.13 52.19
C GLU A 813 21.05 -7.82 52.46
N ARG A 814 20.03 -7.57 51.63
CA ARG A 814 18.66 -8.12 51.79
C ARG A 814 18.47 -9.51 51.19
N ILE A 815 19.47 -10.03 50.48
CA ILE A 815 19.39 -11.31 49.77
C ILE A 815 20.26 -12.33 50.52
N ASN A 816 19.62 -13.30 51.17
CA ASN A 816 20.29 -14.40 51.90
C ASN A 816 20.92 -15.43 50.95
N ALA A 817 21.79 -15.00 50.05
CA ALA A 817 22.51 -15.85 49.11
C ALA A 817 23.75 -16.45 49.77
N THR A 818 23.75 -17.76 50.03
CA THR A 818 24.95 -18.46 50.53
C THR A 818 26.03 -18.55 49.45
N ARG A 819 27.30 -18.39 49.86
CA ARG A 819 28.49 -18.46 48.99
C ARG A 819 28.57 -19.76 48.16
N THR A 820 28.00 -20.85 48.67
CA THR A 820 27.87 -22.15 47.98
C THR A 820 26.90 -22.08 46.79
N MET A 821 25.76 -21.41 46.92
CA MET A 821 24.83 -21.22 45.79
C MET A 821 25.46 -20.39 44.68
N LEU A 822 26.03 -19.23 45.02
CA LEU A 822 26.66 -18.35 44.03
C LEU A 822 27.82 -19.04 43.27
N SER A 823 28.58 -19.92 43.93
CA SER A 823 29.64 -20.72 43.27
C SER A 823 29.13 -21.93 42.47
N ALA A 824 27.92 -22.42 42.74
CA ALA A 824 27.26 -23.42 41.90
C ALA A 824 26.61 -22.77 40.66
N LEU A 825 26.04 -21.57 40.81
CA LEU A 825 25.43 -20.78 39.74
C LEU A 825 26.49 -20.30 38.74
N SER A 826 27.65 -19.81 39.21
CA SER A 826 28.74 -19.36 38.33
C SER A 826 29.37 -20.48 37.50
N ARG A 827 29.30 -21.74 37.96
CA ARG A 827 29.74 -22.91 37.19
C ARG A 827 28.75 -23.32 36.09
N ARG A 828 27.52 -22.81 36.09
CA ARG A 828 26.47 -23.15 35.10
C ARG A 828 26.32 -22.13 33.97
N VAL A 829 26.90 -20.93 34.10
CA VAL A 829 26.81 -19.86 33.08
C VAL A 829 28.18 -19.24 32.86
N SER A 830 28.73 -19.38 31.65
CA SER A 830 30.00 -18.78 31.26
C SER A 830 29.91 -17.24 31.13
N GLY A 831 30.99 -16.55 31.50
CA GLY A 831 31.10 -15.10 31.32
C GLY A 831 30.30 -14.25 32.32
N VAL A 832 30.21 -14.64 33.60
CA VAL A 832 29.63 -13.82 34.67
C VAL A 832 30.54 -13.83 35.90
N ASN A 833 31.00 -12.65 36.33
CA ASN A 833 31.79 -12.48 37.55
C ASN A 833 30.88 -11.95 38.67
N PHE A 834 30.94 -12.59 39.84
CA PHE A 834 30.13 -12.27 41.00
C PHE A 834 30.99 -11.61 42.08
N VAL A 835 30.60 -10.42 42.53
CA VAL A 835 31.28 -9.68 43.60
C VAL A 835 30.32 -9.52 44.77
N VAL A 836 30.75 -9.93 45.97
CA VAL A 836 29.92 -9.84 47.19
C VAL A 836 30.70 -9.06 48.24
N ASP A 837 30.21 -7.86 48.57
CA ASP A 837 30.85 -6.93 49.50
C ASP A 837 30.44 -7.25 50.95
N TYR A 838 31.12 -8.25 51.55
CA TYR A 838 30.88 -8.65 52.94
C TYR A 838 31.53 -7.66 53.93
N ARG A 839 30.71 -6.80 54.54
CA ARG A 839 31.07 -6.06 55.75
C ARG A 839 30.70 -6.84 57.01
N GLU A 840 31.54 -7.80 57.38
CA GLU A 840 31.46 -8.46 58.71
C GLU A 840 32.61 -8.04 59.63
N GLU A 841 32.36 -8.12 60.94
CA GLU A 841 33.19 -7.54 61.99
C GLU A 841 34.43 -8.38 62.33
N GLN A 842 35.40 -7.77 63.01
CA GLN A 842 36.69 -8.39 63.30
C GLN A 842 36.61 -9.43 64.44
N ALA A 843 36.92 -10.71 64.15
CA ALA A 843 37.24 -11.70 65.18
C ALA A 843 38.26 -12.77 64.74
N SER A 844 39.39 -12.83 65.46
CA SER A 844 40.27 -14.00 65.72
C SER A 844 40.70 -14.97 64.58
N ARG A 845 42.01 -14.99 64.28
CA ARG A 845 42.75 -16.11 63.64
C ARG A 845 42.86 -17.34 64.56
N PRO A 846 43.14 -18.55 64.02
CA PRO A 846 44.54 -19.05 63.99
C PRO A 846 45.01 -19.63 62.62
N LYS A 847 46.18 -20.28 62.62
CA LYS A 847 46.99 -20.83 61.49
C LYS A 847 46.52 -22.26 61.07
N THR A 848 47.03 -22.98 60.06
CA THR A 848 48.40 -23.17 59.49
C THR A 848 48.41 -23.67 58.02
N GLU A 849 49.57 -23.50 57.35
CA GLU A 849 50.31 -24.36 56.37
C GLU A 849 49.59 -25.46 55.51
N SER A 850 50.06 -25.87 54.31
CA SER A 850 51.38 -25.75 53.65
C SER A 850 51.32 -25.67 52.10
N GLU A 851 52.51 -25.69 51.48
CA GLU A 851 52.81 -25.58 50.04
C GLU A 851 52.36 -26.77 49.15
N GLY A 852 52.38 -26.59 47.82
CA GLY A 852 52.28 -27.69 46.83
C GLY A 852 52.27 -27.23 45.36
N GLN A 853 53.34 -27.49 44.60
CA GLN A 853 53.44 -27.24 43.15
C GLN A 853 53.23 -28.52 42.33
N ALA A 854 52.58 -28.44 41.16
CA ALA A 854 52.81 -29.34 40.01
C ALA A 854 52.18 -28.77 38.72
N LYS A 855 52.59 -29.29 37.54
CA LYS A 855 52.11 -28.94 36.19
C LYS A 855 51.81 -30.25 35.38
N PRO A 856 51.53 -30.27 34.05
CA PRO A 856 50.60 -31.25 33.46
C PRO A 856 51.24 -32.28 32.50
N GLN A 857 50.41 -33.22 32.04
CA GLN A 857 50.35 -33.89 30.72
C GLN A 857 48.97 -34.61 30.67
N GLU A 858 48.18 -34.63 29.59
CA GLU A 858 48.39 -35.16 28.22
C GLU A 858 48.62 -36.68 28.19
N ASP A 859 47.70 -37.43 27.57
CA ASP A 859 48.03 -38.40 26.50
C ASP A 859 46.79 -38.92 25.75
N GLU A 860 47.03 -39.67 24.68
CA GLU A 860 46.17 -39.85 23.50
C GLU A 860 45.14 -41.02 23.49
N ALA A 861 44.43 -41.10 22.36
CA ALA A 861 44.10 -42.32 21.60
C ALA A 861 42.76 -43.04 21.82
N ALA A 862 42.08 -43.28 20.68
CA ALA A 862 41.06 -44.31 20.49
C ALA A 862 41.70 -45.60 19.93
N PRO A 863 40.95 -46.70 19.81
CA PRO A 863 40.56 -47.10 18.44
C PRO A 863 39.14 -47.69 18.32
N GLN A 864 38.76 -48.02 17.07
CA GLN A 864 37.46 -48.55 16.66
C GLN A 864 37.40 -50.09 16.71
N ALA A 865 36.16 -50.64 16.70
CA ALA A 865 35.85 -51.92 16.06
C ALA A 865 34.39 -51.93 15.56
N GLN A 866 34.14 -52.64 14.45
CA GLN A 866 32.81 -52.90 13.84
C GLN A 866 32.43 -54.39 14.13
N ALA A 867 31.36 -55.02 13.64
CA ALA A 867 30.43 -54.71 12.54
C ALA A 867 29.11 -55.52 12.66
N ASP A 868 28.10 -55.11 11.89
CA ASP A 868 27.08 -55.90 11.11
C ASP A 868 26.32 -57.09 11.77
N ASP A 869 25.19 -57.60 11.25
CA ASP A 869 24.39 -57.32 10.04
C ASP A 869 22.89 -57.64 10.29
N GLY A 870 22.00 -57.35 9.33
CA GLY A 870 20.72 -58.05 9.18
C GLY A 870 19.49 -57.16 8.95
N ALA A 871 18.85 -57.28 7.78
CA ALA A 871 17.61 -56.60 7.43
C ALA A 871 16.50 -57.59 7.02
N GLN A 872 15.21 -57.21 7.17
CA GLN A 872 14.26 -57.07 6.04
C GLN A 872 12.76 -56.90 6.42
N VAL A 873 12.04 -56.24 5.49
CA VAL A 873 10.62 -56.44 5.10
C VAL A 873 9.46 -55.77 5.89
N LEU A 874 8.52 -55.26 5.09
CA LEU A 874 7.24 -54.56 5.36
C LEU A 874 6.06 -55.61 5.38
N PRO A 875 4.74 -55.29 5.31
CA PRO A 875 4.02 -54.00 5.27
C PRO A 875 2.75 -53.91 6.18
N SER A 876 2.09 -52.74 6.21
CA SER A 876 0.63 -52.58 6.00
C SER A 876 0.16 -51.11 6.11
N ALA A 877 -1.01 -50.82 5.53
CA ALA A 877 -1.76 -49.55 5.51
C ALA A 877 -3.25 -49.92 5.19
N PRO A 878 -4.17 -49.02 4.74
CA PRO A 878 -4.39 -47.59 4.99
C PRO A 878 -5.85 -47.29 5.46
N ALA A 879 -6.21 -46.00 5.60
CA ALA A 879 -7.53 -45.43 5.32
C ALA A 879 -7.32 -43.91 5.03
N GLU A 880 -7.86 -43.21 4.02
CA GLU A 880 -9.20 -43.19 3.36
C GLU A 880 -10.31 -42.63 4.27
N THR A 881 -11.08 -41.57 3.92
CA THR A 881 -11.09 -40.62 2.77
C THR A 881 -11.20 -39.18 3.33
N SER A 882 -11.67 -38.06 2.72
CA SER A 882 -12.26 -37.65 1.42
C SER A 882 -12.26 -36.10 1.37
N ASP A 883 -12.55 -35.37 0.28
CA ASP A 883 -12.34 -35.55 -1.17
C ASP A 883 -12.66 -34.19 -1.87
N ALA A 884 -12.25 -34.02 -3.13
CA ALA A 884 -12.71 -33.05 -4.15
C ALA A 884 -13.14 -31.61 -3.75
N LEU A 885 -12.38 -30.62 -4.22
CA LEU A 885 -12.88 -29.70 -5.27
C LEU A 885 -11.75 -28.87 -5.89
N GLN A 886 -11.37 -29.23 -7.13
CA GLN A 886 -10.64 -28.34 -8.05
C GLN A 886 -11.65 -27.67 -8.99
N SER A 887 -11.38 -26.43 -9.40
CA SER A 887 -12.13 -25.76 -10.46
C SER A 887 -11.19 -24.93 -11.33
N GLU A 888 -10.94 -25.41 -12.55
CA GLU A 888 -10.20 -24.67 -13.57
C GLU A 888 -11.03 -23.48 -14.08
N PRO A 889 -10.43 -22.31 -14.38
CA PRO A 889 -11.10 -21.26 -15.13
C PRO A 889 -11.11 -21.62 -16.62
N ALA A 890 -12.29 -21.87 -17.19
CA ALA A 890 -12.44 -22.19 -18.61
C ALA A 890 -12.12 -21.00 -19.53
N GLU A 891 -11.52 -21.25 -20.68
CA GLU A 891 -11.29 -20.26 -21.73
C GLU A 891 -12.59 -19.97 -22.51
N GLU A 892 -13.15 -18.76 -22.40
CA GLU A 892 -14.19 -18.28 -23.33
C GLU A 892 -13.63 -17.22 -24.30
N ALA A 893 -13.26 -17.68 -25.50
CA ALA A 893 -12.74 -16.84 -26.58
C ALA A 893 -13.85 -16.01 -27.27
N ALA A 894 -14.33 -14.96 -26.62
CA ALA A 894 -15.36 -14.06 -27.15
C ALA A 894 -14.82 -13.12 -28.25
N THR A 895 -14.93 -13.54 -29.52
CA THR A 895 -14.50 -12.80 -30.72
C THR A 895 -15.34 -11.55 -31.01
N ARG A 896 -15.08 -10.46 -30.29
CA ARG A 896 -15.62 -9.12 -30.61
C ARG A 896 -15.00 -8.54 -31.88
N GLN A 897 -15.63 -8.77 -33.03
CA GLN A 897 -15.41 -7.93 -34.21
C GLN A 897 -15.91 -6.51 -33.92
N LEU A 898 -14.99 -5.54 -33.82
CA LEU A 898 -15.31 -4.12 -33.72
C LEU A 898 -15.06 -3.43 -35.07
N SER A 899 -16.10 -2.80 -35.59
CA SER A 899 -16.07 -2.06 -36.85
C SER A 899 -15.21 -0.79 -36.73
N GLY A 900 -14.06 -0.78 -37.41
CA GLY A 900 -13.17 0.37 -37.46
C GLY A 900 -13.63 1.42 -38.47
N GLU A 901 -14.18 2.53 -38.00
CA GLU A 901 -14.46 3.71 -38.81
C GLU A 901 -13.65 4.92 -38.33
N THR A 902 -12.62 5.28 -39.09
CA THR A 902 -11.85 6.51 -38.87
C THR A 902 -12.64 7.73 -39.39
N PRO A 903 -12.71 8.83 -38.64
CA PRO A 903 -13.09 10.13 -39.21
C PRO A 903 -12.18 10.49 -40.39
N LYS A 904 -12.71 11.21 -41.37
CA LYS A 904 -11.90 11.94 -42.35
C LYS A 904 -11.84 13.39 -41.91
N GLU A 905 -10.63 13.92 -41.75
CA GLU A 905 -10.43 15.36 -41.69
C GLU A 905 -10.41 15.93 -43.11
N GLU A 906 -11.16 17.00 -43.33
CA GLU A 906 -11.14 17.75 -44.59
C GLU A 906 -10.08 18.85 -44.49
N ASN A 907 -8.97 18.69 -45.18
CA ASN A 907 -8.02 19.79 -45.38
C ASN A 907 -8.52 20.69 -46.52
N HIS A 908 -8.95 21.89 -46.18
CA HIS A 908 -9.16 22.96 -47.14
C HIS A 908 -7.82 23.54 -47.60
N ASP A 909 -7.55 23.50 -48.90
CA ASP A 909 -6.58 24.42 -49.52
C ASP A 909 -7.08 25.86 -49.36
N ILE A 910 -6.27 26.73 -48.75
CA ILE A 910 -6.46 28.18 -48.79
C ILE A 910 -5.21 28.82 -49.40
N SER A 911 -5.43 29.64 -50.43
CA SER A 911 -4.38 30.34 -51.16
C SER A 911 -3.81 31.52 -50.36
N ALA A 912 -2.56 31.86 -50.66
CA ALA A 912 -1.75 32.83 -49.95
C ALA A 912 -2.37 34.23 -49.82
N THR A 913 -2.16 34.87 -48.67
CA THR A 913 -1.50 36.19 -48.61
C THR A 913 -0.73 36.35 -47.30
#